data_AF-A0A353C9P6-F1
#
_entry.id   AF-A0A353C9P6-F1
#
_cell.length_a   1.000
_cell.length_b   1.000
_cell.length_c   1.000
_cell.angle_alpha   90.00
_cell.angle_beta   90.00
_cell.angle_gamma   90.00
#
_symmetry.space_group_name_H-M   'P 1'
#
loop_
_entity.id
_entity.type
_entity.pdbx_description
1 polymer ?
#
loop_
_entity_poly.entity_id
_entity_poly.type
_entity_poly.pdbx_seq_one_letter_code
_entity_poly.pdbx_strand_id
1 'polypeptide(L)'
;MNRLYAIETTTTLMGAKADHRLAVKPSQMVEIAKAIAKAIGVAGASSTYTENEAWIAAMARDLTAKRGKSLVIVGDNQPPIVHAIAHAINGALGNVGETVVYTDPIVANPEKTQIEQLRELVADIDASRVKMLVILGGNPVYNTPADLKIDLNRLENKVGLRVHLGQYFDETAEVCHWHVAEKHFLEMWSDARAYDGTASIIQPLIQPLYDGKSVHEIVQLFFRENFDKKDYDIVREYWQAQNISTGQTAAAAANAVGNTNTQTGAATSGAKTFEDNWRKAVHDGIVPNTAAASKTVAVNTGFMAAVDSKPAASGSLEIAVLPDPSIYDGRFVNNGWMQELPNPLTKITWENVALISPATAARLQINRGNDPREISGGERGRAFINTHGSNMGSDTVKLTYQGAELDGVPMWISPGQPDDVITIYMGYGRTRAGKVGTGLGYNAFKIVRSDAMNFGFGEIAKTGNNVQIASTQIHFNMEGRDLLRVWDVHHLDEHLVEGHQENFADKSMYDDTTYQKWYAENHKWGMSIDLNSCVGCNACVLACQSENNIPVVGKEQVEKSREMHWMRIDTYYSGGSINEPEGAHFQPVLCMQCELAPCEVVCPVTATVHNPEGLNDMVYNRCVGTRYCSNNCPYKVRRFNFLLYQDWDTAQYKLMRNPEVSIRSRGVMEKCTYCTQRISAARIEAEKDGRRVRDGEVLTACQSVCPTGAIVFGDMNDPLSKVAKIKKDKRNYNLLNELNTQPRTTYMAEMKNRNKEMPDYKAPVFKKKADDKNKSSGGH
;
A
#
# COMPACT_ATOMS: atom_id res chain seq x y z
N MET A 1 14.24 -18.41 -2.00
CA MET A 1 13.88 -16.99 -2.20
C MET A 1 13.17 -16.90 -3.54
N ASN A 2 12.06 -16.18 -3.61
CA ASN A 2 11.36 -15.98 -4.88
C ASN A 2 12.21 -15.09 -5.78
N ARG A 3 12.01 -15.19 -7.09
CA ARG A 3 12.53 -14.23 -8.05
C ARG A 3 11.35 -13.53 -8.71
N LEU A 4 11.36 -12.21 -8.70
CA LEU A 4 10.27 -11.42 -9.26
C LEU A 4 10.74 -10.63 -10.50
N TYR A 5 10.05 -10.90 -11.60
CA TYR A 5 10.15 -10.14 -12.84
C TYR A 5 8.94 -9.23 -12.96
N ALA A 6 9.15 -7.92 -13.10
CA ALA A 6 8.09 -6.95 -13.30
C ALA A 6 8.25 -6.26 -14.65
N ILE A 7 7.24 -6.40 -15.51
CA ILE A 7 7.11 -5.63 -16.74
C ILE A 7 5.94 -4.69 -16.53
N GLU A 8 6.22 -3.40 -16.43
CA GLU A 8 5.21 -2.41 -16.09
C GLU A 8 5.51 -1.07 -16.75
N THR A 9 4.46 -0.27 -16.93
CA THR A 9 4.61 1.09 -17.42
C THR A 9 5.13 1.98 -16.30
N THR A 10 4.36 2.14 -15.24
CA THR A 10 4.71 2.99 -14.10
C THR A 10 5.32 2.17 -12.99
N THR A 11 6.34 2.71 -12.32
CA THR A 11 6.89 2.08 -11.13
C THR A 11 5.79 1.87 -10.10
N THR A 12 5.50 0.62 -9.76
CA THR A 12 4.55 0.25 -8.70
C THR A 12 5.29 -0.28 -7.47
N LEU A 13 4.56 -0.58 -6.39
CA LEU A 13 5.14 -1.29 -5.24
C LEU A 13 5.70 -2.67 -5.64
N MET A 14 5.09 -3.32 -6.63
CA MET A 14 5.56 -4.61 -7.13
C MET A 14 6.87 -4.46 -7.90
N GLY A 15 6.95 -3.49 -8.81
CA GLY A 15 8.19 -3.21 -9.53
C GLY A 15 9.33 -2.71 -8.64
N ALA A 16 9.04 -1.94 -7.60
CA ALA A 16 10.03 -1.56 -6.60
C ALA A 16 10.69 -2.77 -5.92
N LYS A 17 9.90 -3.82 -5.66
CA LYS A 17 10.37 -5.07 -5.05
C LYS A 17 10.87 -6.12 -6.03
N ALA A 18 10.69 -5.92 -7.33
CA ALA A 18 11.19 -6.82 -8.35
C ALA A 18 12.72 -6.96 -8.31
N ASP A 19 13.21 -8.14 -8.68
CA ASP A 19 14.64 -8.37 -8.89
C ASP A 19 15.08 -7.82 -10.25
N HIS A 20 14.18 -7.90 -11.23
CA HIS A 20 14.32 -7.33 -12.55
C HIS A 20 13.04 -6.59 -12.92
N ARG A 21 13.18 -5.31 -13.27
CA ARG A 21 12.07 -4.47 -13.71
C ARG A 21 12.35 -3.96 -15.12
N LEU A 22 11.40 -4.15 -16.01
CA LEU A 22 11.41 -3.60 -17.36
C LEU A 22 10.34 -2.52 -17.50
N ALA A 23 10.77 -1.28 -17.68
CA ALA A 23 9.86 -0.15 -17.96
C ALA A 23 9.47 -0.16 -19.43
N VAL A 24 8.16 -0.23 -19.73
CA VAL A 24 7.67 -0.32 -21.12
C VAL A 24 6.47 0.59 -21.36
N LYS A 25 6.29 1.00 -22.62
CA LYS A 25 5.11 1.78 -23.00
C LYS A 25 3.85 0.90 -22.90
N PRO A 26 2.70 1.43 -22.46
CA PRO A 26 1.49 0.62 -22.30
C PRO A 26 1.03 0.01 -23.63
N SER A 27 1.23 0.70 -24.76
CA SER A 27 0.95 0.17 -26.11
C SER A 27 1.74 -1.10 -26.46
N GLN A 28 2.91 -1.32 -25.85
CA GLN A 28 3.79 -2.46 -26.13
C GLN A 28 3.38 -3.73 -25.39
N MET A 29 2.53 -3.64 -24.35
CA MET A 29 2.28 -4.75 -23.42
C MET A 29 1.69 -5.99 -24.10
N VAL A 30 0.80 -5.79 -25.07
CA VAL A 30 0.19 -6.91 -25.84
C VAL A 30 1.24 -7.68 -26.62
N GLU A 31 2.13 -6.97 -27.31
CA GLU A 31 3.19 -7.59 -28.11
C GLU A 31 4.26 -8.24 -27.23
N ILE A 32 4.58 -7.64 -26.09
CA ILE A 32 5.46 -8.25 -25.08
C ILE A 32 4.84 -9.56 -24.54
N ALA A 33 3.55 -9.56 -24.21
CA ALA A 33 2.87 -10.77 -23.73
C ALA A 33 2.92 -11.89 -24.78
N LYS A 34 2.73 -11.57 -26.07
CA LYS A 34 2.91 -12.53 -27.17
C LYS A 34 4.35 -13.01 -27.29
N ALA A 35 5.34 -12.14 -27.14
CA ALA A 35 6.75 -12.51 -27.18
C ALA A 35 7.12 -13.47 -26.04
N ILE A 36 6.60 -13.24 -24.83
CA ILE A 36 6.73 -14.15 -23.69
C ILE A 36 6.08 -15.49 -23.99
N ALA A 37 4.84 -15.49 -24.51
CA ALA A 37 4.13 -16.72 -24.88
C ALA A 37 4.88 -17.52 -25.95
N LYS A 38 5.45 -16.85 -26.95
CA LYS A 38 6.31 -17.46 -27.98
C LYS A 38 7.57 -18.06 -27.37
N ALA A 39 8.26 -17.32 -26.49
CA ALA A 39 9.49 -17.78 -25.84
C ALA A 39 9.28 -18.99 -24.92
N ILE A 40 8.11 -19.12 -24.30
CA ILE A 40 7.72 -20.26 -23.45
C ILE A 40 7.26 -21.47 -24.29
N GLY A 41 6.84 -21.24 -25.54
CA GLY A 41 6.35 -22.28 -26.45
C GLY A 41 4.84 -22.52 -26.36
N VAL A 42 4.04 -21.48 -26.12
CA VAL A 42 2.58 -21.56 -26.18
C VAL A 42 2.14 -21.80 -27.63
N ALA A 43 1.25 -22.78 -27.86
CA ALA A 43 0.78 -23.14 -29.19
C ALA A 43 0.07 -21.97 -29.89
N GLY A 44 0.47 -21.68 -31.13
CA GLY A 44 -0.09 -20.57 -31.93
C GLY A 44 0.44 -19.18 -31.57
N ALA A 45 1.39 -19.06 -30.62
CA ALA A 45 1.99 -17.79 -30.26
C ALA A 45 2.98 -17.29 -31.33
N SER A 46 2.74 -16.08 -31.83
CA SER A 46 3.68 -15.33 -32.68
C SER A 46 3.77 -13.89 -32.20
N SER A 47 4.95 -13.30 -32.27
CA SER A 47 5.17 -11.88 -31.98
C SER A 47 6.20 -11.29 -32.93
N THR A 48 6.01 -10.01 -33.25
CA THR A 48 6.94 -9.18 -34.01
C THR A 48 7.77 -8.27 -33.11
N TYR A 49 7.61 -8.35 -31.78
CA TYR A 49 8.38 -7.58 -30.81
C TYR A 49 9.83 -8.05 -30.78
N THR A 50 10.76 -7.14 -31.09
CA THR A 50 12.20 -7.40 -31.10
C THR A 50 12.96 -6.62 -30.04
N GLU A 51 12.36 -5.59 -29.46
CA GLU A 51 12.95 -4.87 -28.33
C GLU A 51 13.07 -5.82 -27.13
N ASN A 52 14.11 -5.67 -26.31
CA ASN A 52 14.30 -6.46 -25.09
C ASN A 52 14.25 -8.00 -25.25
N GLU A 53 14.48 -8.52 -26.46
CA GLU A 53 14.38 -9.96 -26.76
C GLU A 53 15.26 -10.81 -25.82
N ALA A 54 16.48 -10.36 -25.54
CA ALA A 54 17.39 -11.03 -24.62
C ALA A 54 16.84 -11.10 -23.19
N TRP A 55 16.18 -10.03 -22.72
CA TRP A 55 15.55 -9.95 -21.40
C TRP A 55 14.38 -10.94 -21.30
N ILE A 56 13.50 -10.94 -22.31
CA ILE A 56 12.35 -11.85 -22.38
C ILE A 56 12.80 -13.31 -22.46
N ALA A 57 13.81 -13.60 -23.28
CA ALA A 57 14.34 -14.95 -23.44
C ALA A 57 14.95 -15.50 -22.14
N ALA A 58 15.70 -14.68 -21.40
CA ALA A 58 16.27 -15.07 -20.11
C ALA A 58 15.19 -15.34 -19.05
N MET A 59 14.18 -14.47 -18.95
CA MET A 59 13.03 -14.68 -18.07
C MET A 59 12.25 -15.96 -18.46
N ALA A 60 11.95 -16.15 -19.74
CA ALA A 60 11.19 -17.31 -20.22
C ALA A 60 11.92 -18.64 -19.95
N ARG A 61 13.25 -18.68 -20.06
CA ARG A 61 14.07 -19.83 -19.65
C ARG A 61 13.93 -20.13 -18.16
N ASP A 62 13.99 -19.10 -17.31
CA ASP A 62 13.86 -19.28 -15.86
C ASP A 62 12.45 -19.79 -15.46
N LEU A 63 11.39 -19.22 -16.06
CA LEU A 63 10.02 -19.71 -15.87
C LEU A 63 9.86 -21.16 -16.33
N THR A 64 10.40 -21.50 -17.50
CA THR A 64 10.36 -22.86 -18.07
C THR A 64 11.15 -23.86 -17.21
N ALA A 65 12.26 -23.43 -16.61
CA ALA A 65 13.04 -24.26 -15.69
C ALA A 65 12.31 -24.54 -14.36
N LYS A 66 11.27 -23.75 -14.03
CA LYS A 66 10.47 -23.84 -12.80
C LYS A 66 8.98 -24.13 -13.08
N ARG A 67 8.69 -24.93 -14.10
CA ARG A 67 7.33 -25.43 -14.40
C ARG A 67 6.63 -25.99 -13.16
N GLY A 68 5.34 -25.67 -12.99
CA GLY A 68 4.53 -26.02 -11.81
C GLY A 68 4.89 -25.28 -10.51
N LYS A 69 5.96 -24.47 -10.50
CA LYS A 69 6.41 -23.69 -9.33
C LYS A 69 6.62 -22.20 -9.67
N SER A 70 6.19 -21.79 -10.86
CA SER A 70 6.22 -20.41 -11.32
C SER A 70 4.81 -19.84 -11.36
N LEU A 71 4.68 -18.55 -11.63
CA LEU A 71 3.40 -17.86 -11.75
C LEU A 71 3.55 -16.67 -12.68
N VAL A 72 2.60 -16.50 -13.60
CA VAL A 72 2.46 -15.29 -14.41
C VAL A 72 1.16 -14.60 -14.06
N ILE A 73 1.24 -13.37 -13.57
CA ILE A 73 0.07 -12.53 -13.25
C ILE A 73 0.06 -11.28 -14.12
N VAL A 74 -1.13 -10.72 -14.30
CA VAL A 74 -1.37 -9.52 -15.12
C VAL A 74 -2.15 -8.52 -14.28
N GLY A 75 -1.76 -7.25 -14.30
CA GLY A 75 -2.48 -6.19 -13.61
C GLY A 75 -3.82 -5.88 -14.27
N ASP A 76 -4.81 -5.47 -13.48
CA ASP A 76 -6.18 -5.18 -13.92
C ASP A 76 -6.29 -4.05 -14.96
N ASN A 77 -5.23 -3.25 -15.12
CA ASN A 77 -5.17 -2.17 -16.09
C ASN A 77 -4.86 -2.65 -17.52
N GLN A 78 -4.57 -3.94 -17.72
CA GLN A 78 -4.25 -4.47 -19.04
C GLN A 78 -5.49 -4.83 -19.87
N PRO A 79 -5.41 -4.79 -21.20
CA PRO A 79 -6.48 -5.25 -22.05
C PRO A 79 -6.82 -6.74 -21.80
N PRO A 80 -8.08 -7.17 -21.95
CA PRO A 80 -8.51 -8.56 -21.71
C PRO A 80 -7.66 -9.61 -22.43
N ILE A 81 -7.12 -9.27 -23.60
CA ILE A 81 -6.27 -10.19 -24.37
C ILE A 81 -4.96 -10.54 -23.65
N VAL A 82 -4.38 -9.61 -22.89
CA VAL A 82 -3.16 -9.87 -22.10
C VAL A 82 -3.45 -10.87 -20.99
N HIS A 83 -4.60 -10.74 -20.33
CA HIS A 83 -5.07 -11.71 -19.32
C HIS A 83 -5.25 -13.11 -19.94
N ALA A 84 -5.89 -13.20 -21.11
CA ALA A 84 -6.04 -14.46 -21.84
C ALA A 84 -4.69 -15.10 -22.20
N ILE A 85 -3.72 -14.31 -22.68
CA ILE A 85 -2.35 -14.78 -22.96
C ILE A 85 -1.68 -15.31 -21.69
N ALA A 86 -1.82 -14.63 -20.55
CA ALA A 86 -1.24 -15.10 -19.30
C ALA A 86 -1.85 -16.41 -18.80
N HIS A 87 -3.17 -16.60 -18.95
CA HIS A 87 -3.79 -17.91 -18.70
C HIS A 87 -3.22 -19.00 -19.60
N ALA A 88 -2.96 -18.69 -20.88
CA ALA A 88 -2.32 -19.62 -21.80
C ALA A 88 -0.87 -19.94 -21.43
N ILE A 89 -0.11 -18.95 -21.00
CA ILE A 89 1.25 -19.13 -20.47
C ILE A 89 1.25 -20.02 -19.22
N ASN A 90 0.38 -19.74 -18.24
CA ASN A 90 0.25 -20.55 -17.03
C ASN A 90 -0.17 -21.99 -17.35
N GLY A 91 -1.04 -22.19 -18.35
CA GLY A 91 -1.36 -23.51 -18.89
C GLY A 91 -0.13 -24.23 -19.44
N ALA A 92 0.66 -23.58 -20.30
CA ALA A 92 1.87 -24.16 -20.90
C ALA A 92 2.99 -24.45 -19.88
N LEU A 93 3.05 -23.67 -18.79
CA LEU A 93 4.00 -23.85 -17.69
C LEU A 93 3.55 -24.92 -16.67
N GLY A 94 2.33 -25.48 -16.81
CA GLY A 94 1.79 -26.46 -15.88
C GLY A 94 1.45 -25.86 -14.51
N ASN A 95 1.10 -24.57 -14.46
CA ASN A 95 0.80 -23.85 -13.22
C ASN A 95 -0.66 -24.05 -12.77
N VAL A 96 -1.54 -24.48 -13.67
CA VAL A 96 -2.97 -24.71 -13.38
C VAL A 96 -3.12 -25.90 -12.44
N GLY A 97 -3.76 -25.68 -11.29
CA GLY A 97 -3.90 -26.65 -10.21
C GLY A 97 -2.77 -26.63 -9.17
N GLU A 98 -1.66 -25.95 -9.47
CA GLU A 98 -0.49 -25.84 -8.58
C GLU A 98 -0.40 -24.43 -7.98
N THR A 99 -0.13 -23.43 -8.82
CA THR A 99 0.02 -22.02 -8.42
C THR A 99 -1.14 -21.14 -8.90
N VAL A 100 -1.92 -21.61 -9.89
CA VAL A 100 -3.12 -20.95 -10.40
C VAL A 100 -4.32 -21.87 -10.22
N VAL A 101 -5.32 -21.39 -9.49
CA VAL A 101 -6.59 -22.10 -9.26
C VAL A 101 -7.71 -21.29 -9.87
N TYR A 102 -8.55 -21.96 -10.67
CA TYR A 102 -9.76 -21.35 -11.23
C TYR A 102 -10.97 -21.78 -10.41
N THR A 103 -11.91 -20.87 -10.20
CA THR A 103 -13.17 -21.09 -9.48
C THR A 103 -14.32 -20.51 -10.28
N ASP A 104 -15.54 -20.66 -9.77
CA ASP A 104 -16.63 -19.79 -10.22
C ASP A 104 -16.34 -18.32 -9.91
N PRO A 105 -16.78 -17.38 -10.78
CA PRO A 105 -16.66 -15.96 -10.49
C PRO A 105 -17.40 -15.59 -9.21
N ILE A 106 -16.72 -14.84 -8.33
CA ILE A 106 -17.31 -14.32 -7.09
C ILE A 106 -18.19 -13.09 -7.37
N VAL A 107 -17.84 -12.33 -8.41
CA VAL A 107 -18.58 -11.14 -8.83
C VAL A 107 -19.87 -11.55 -9.54
N ALA A 108 -20.97 -10.87 -9.21
CA ALA A 108 -22.27 -11.09 -9.85
C ALA A 108 -22.27 -10.60 -11.30
N ASN A 109 -23.03 -11.28 -12.17
CA ASN A 109 -23.17 -10.99 -13.60
C ASN A 109 -21.82 -10.86 -14.36
N PRO A 110 -20.92 -11.85 -14.26
CA PRO A 110 -19.60 -11.81 -14.88
C PRO A 110 -19.63 -11.90 -16.41
N GLU A 111 -20.80 -12.18 -17.00
CA GLU A 111 -20.99 -12.40 -18.44
C GLU A 111 -20.68 -11.16 -19.31
N LYS A 112 -20.82 -9.96 -18.74
CA LYS A 112 -20.54 -8.68 -19.40
C LYS A 112 -19.61 -7.84 -18.55
N THR A 113 -18.73 -7.09 -19.19
CA THR A 113 -17.87 -6.15 -18.48
C THR A 113 -18.70 -5.03 -17.84
N GLN A 114 -18.21 -4.46 -16.75
CA GLN A 114 -18.89 -3.34 -16.07
C GLN A 114 -19.11 -2.13 -16.99
N ILE A 115 -18.18 -1.88 -17.93
CA ILE A 115 -18.30 -0.81 -18.91
C ILE A 115 -19.40 -1.08 -19.94
N GLU A 116 -19.57 -2.33 -20.40
CA GLU A 116 -20.68 -2.71 -21.28
C GLU A 116 -22.03 -2.55 -20.57
N GLN A 117 -22.13 -3.01 -19.32
CA GLN A 117 -23.34 -2.83 -18.51
C GLN A 117 -23.66 -1.33 -18.30
N LEU A 118 -22.64 -0.50 -18.07
CA LEU A 118 -22.80 0.96 -17.99
C LEU A 118 -23.26 1.57 -19.32
N ARG A 119 -22.72 1.11 -20.46
CA ARG A 119 -23.14 1.57 -21.79
C ARG A 119 -24.60 1.24 -22.07
N GLU A 120 -25.04 0.04 -21.68
CA GLU A 120 -26.44 -0.37 -21.77
C GLU A 120 -27.35 0.52 -20.91
N LEU A 121 -26.97 0.77 -19.66
CA LEU A 121 -27.70 1.67 -18.78
C LEU A 121 -27.80 3.09 -19.36
N VAL A 122 -26.69 3.64 -19.86
CA VAL A 122 -26.68 4.97 -20.49
C VAL A 122 -27.58 5.01 -21.72
N ALA A 123 -27.54 3.99 -22.56
CA ALA A 123 -28.43 3.89 -23.72
C ALA A 123 -29.91 3.80 -23.33
N ASP A 124 -30.23 3.09 -22.25
CA ASP A 124 -31.60 3.01 -21.70
C ASP A 124 -32.07 4.36 -21.13
N ILE A 125 -31.18 5.09 -20.46
CA ILE A 125 -31.46 6.45 -19.97
C ILE A 125 -31.72 7.38 -21.16
N ASP A 126 -30.85 7.36 -22.17
CA ASP A 126 -30.97 8.22 -23.36
C ASP A 126 -32.24 7.92 -24.17
N ALA A 127 -32.68 6.66 -24.18
CA ALA A 127 -33.95 6.24 -24.78
C ALA A 127 -35.17 6.46 -23.86
N SER A 128 -35.01 7.11 -22.69
CA SER A 128 -36.07 7.35 -21.70
C SER A 128 -36.81 6.07 -21.24
N ARG A 129 -36.13 4.92 -21.30
CA ARG A 129 -36.63 3.61 -20.83
C ARG A 129 -36.57 3.50 -19.31
N VAL A 130 -35.59 4.16 -18.68
CA VAL A 130 -35.43 4.16 -17.22
C VAL A 130 -36.42 5.12 -16.56
N LYS A 131 -37.37 4.58 -15.79
CA LYS A 131 -38.36 5.39 -15.03
C LYS A 131 -37.89 5.71 -13.62
N MET A 132 -37.19 4.76 -12.99
CA MET A 132 -36.59 4.90 -11.68
C MET A 132 -35.15 4.41 -11.75
N LEU A 133 -34.21 5.23 -11.27
CA LEU A 133 -32.81 4.87 -11.10
C LEU A 133 -32.49 4.86 -9.62
N VAL A 134 -32.07 3.70 -9.11
CA VAL A 134 -31.64 3.49 -7.73
C VAL A 134 -30.15 3.23 -7.74
N ILE A 135 -29.38 4.10 -7.11
CA ILE A 135 -27.92 4.07 -7.05
C ILE A 135 -27.55 3.62 -5.63
N LEU A 136 -27.04 2.39 -5.53
CA LEU A 136 -26.67 1.74 -4.27
C LEU A 136 -25.17 1.91 -4.03
N GLY A 137 -24.79 2.99 -3.34
CA GLY A 137 -23.41 3.41 -3.16
C GLY A 137 -22.76 3.96 -4.43
N GLY A 138 -21.45 4.18 -4.37
CA GLY A 138 -20.68 4.73 -5.49
C GLY A 138 -20.97 6.21 -5.76
N ASN A 139 -20.37 6.76 -6.83
CA ASN A 139 -20.54 8.16 -7.21
C ASN A 139 -20.45 8.33 -8.74
N PRO A 140 -21.44 7.82 -9.51
CA PRO A 140 -21.43 7.85 -10.97
C PRO A 140 -21.30 9.24 -11.58
N VAL A 141 -21.78 10.30 -10.91
CA VAL A 141 -21.58 11.67 -11.41
C VAL A 141 -20.11 12.07 -11.43
N TYR A 142 -19.33 11.57 -10.49
CA TYR A 142 -17.89 11.79 -10.46
C TYR A 142 -17.13 10.81 -11.35
N ASN A 143 -17.33 9.49 -11.16
CA ASN A 143 -16.42 8.45 -11.67
C ASN A 143 -16.82 7.83 -13.02
N THR A 144 -17.92 8.26 -13.65
CA THR A 144 -18.23 7.82 -15.02
C THR A 144 -17.24 8.41 -16.04
N PRO A 145 -16.81 7.63 -17.05
CA PRO A 145 -15.98 8.11 -18.14
C PRO A 145 -16.65 9.25 -18.93
N ALA A 146 -15.85 10.10 -19.57
CA ALA A 146 -16.29 11.31 -20.24
C ALA A 146 -17.35 11.06 -21.33
N ASP A 147 -17.24 9.98 -22.09
CA ASP A 147 -18.20 9.61 -23.14
C ASP A 147 -19.50 8.99 -22.58
N LEU A 148 -19.40 8.31 -21.44
CA LEU A 148 -20.54 7.70 -20.72
C LEU A 148 -21.01 8.55 -19.54
N LYS A 149 -20.72 9.85 -19.54
CA LYS A 149 -20.96 10.72 -18.40
C LYS A 149 -22.42 10.70 -17.93
N ILE A 150 -22.62 10.31 -16.67
CA ILE A 150 -23.91 10.45 -16.00
C ILE A 150 -23.86 11.78 -15.26
N ASP A 151 -24.56 12.79 -15.74
CA ASP A 151 -24.65 14.11 -15.11
C ASP A 151 -26.11 14.57 -15.03
N LEU A 152 -26.33 15.77 -14.48
CA LEU A 152 -27.67 16.33 -14.40
C LEU A 152 -28.28 16.48 -15.79
N ASN A 153 -27.53 16.96 -16.78
CA ASN A 153 -28.03 17.18 -18.14
C ASN A 153 -28.54 15.88 -18.80
N ARG A 154 -27.85 14.75 -18.55
CA ARG A 154 -28.25 13.45 -19.10
C ARG A 154 -29.45 12.85 -18.36
N LEU A 155 -29.55 13.09 -17.06
CA LEU A 155 -30.58 12.49 -16.21
C LEU A 155 -31.89 13.31 -16.20
N GLU A 156 -31.79 14.63 -16.26
CA GLU A 156 -32.92 15.56 -16.18
C GLU A 156 -33.89 15.32 -17.34
N ASN A 157 -35.20 15.34 -17.04
CA ASN A 157 -36.30 15.05 -17.98
C ASN A 157 -36.34 13.63 -18.58
N LYS A 158 -35.31 12.80 -18.40
CA LYS A 158 -35.29 11.40 -18.89
C LYS A 158 -35.63 10.38 -17.81
N VAL A 159 -35.18 10.60 -16.58
CA VAL A 159 -35.43 9.69 -15.45
C VAL A 159 -36.39 10.32 -14.45
N GLY A 160 -37.57 9.73 -14.29
CA GLY A 160 -38.65 10.27 -13.45
C GLY A 160 -38.31 10.30 -11.95
N LEU A 161 -37.62 9.27 -11.45
CA LEU A 161 -37.21 9.19 -10.05
C LEU A 161 -35.75 8.72 -9.92
N ARG A 162 -34.96 9.46 -9.15
CA ARG A 162 -33.53 9.21 -8.91
C ARG A 162 -33.31 9.12 -7.41
N VAL A 163 -32.83 7.97 -6.95
CA VAL A 163 -32.59 7.69 -5.53
C VAL A 163 -31.13 7.28 -5.38
N HIS A 164 -30.41 7.94 -4.48
CA HIS A 164 -29.03 7.63 -4.16
C HIS A 164 -28.91 7.22 -2.70
N LEU A 165 -28.37 6.03 -2.45
CA LEU A 165 -27.91 5.60 -1.13
C LEU A 165 -26.39 5.82 -1.06
N GLY A 166 -25.92 6.62 -0.11
CA GLY A 166 -24.47 6.83 0.05
C GLY A 166 -24.07 7.39 1.41
N GLN A 167 -22.81 7.17 1.79
CA GLN A 167 -22.27 7.66 3.08
C GLN A 167 -22.00 9.17 3.10
N TYR A 168 -21.84 9.78 1.93
CA TYR A 168 -21.54 11.20 1.78
C TYR A 168 -22.59 11.88 0.89
N PHE A 169 -22.90 13.13 1.20
CA PHE A 169 -23.64 13.99 0.27
C PHE A 169 -22.68 14.49 -0.83
N ASP A 170 -22.57 13.68 -1.87
CA ASP A 170 -21.62 13.87 -2.96
C ASP A 170 -22.23 14.45 -4.25
N GLU A 171 -21.44 14.45 -5.33
CA GLU A 171 -21.84 14.90 -6.66
C GLU A 171 -23.06 14.15 -7.19
N THR A 172 -23.22 12.86 -6.85
CA THR A 172 -24.38 12.06 -7.23
C THR A 172 -25.59 12.39 -6.37
N ALA A 173 -25.39 12.58 -5.06
CA ALA A 173 -26.45 13.02 -4.15
C ALA A 173 -27.07 14.36 -4.59
N GLU A 174 -26.25 15.31 -5.06
CA GLU A 174 -26.71 16.63 -5.51
C GLU A 174 -27.69 16.57 -6.69
N VAL A 175 -27.52 15.62 -7.60
CA VAL A 175 -28.40 15.50 -8.78
C VAL A 175 -29.57 14.55 -8.57
N CYS A 176 -29.65 13.82 -7.45
CA CYS A 176 -30.74 12.87 -7.19
C CYS A 176 -31.93 13.55 -6.49
N HIS A 177 -33.14 13.02 -6.70
CA HIS A 177 -34.33 13.52 -6.00
C HIS A 177 -34.35 13.10 -4.53
N TRP A 178 -33.84 11.90 -4.26
CA TRP A 178 -33.64 11.38 -2.92
C TRP A 178 -32.18 11.04 -2.70
N HIS A 179 -31.66 11.47 -1.56
CA HIS A 179 -30.42 10.96 -1.00
C HIS A 179 -30.72 10.34 0.35
N VAL A 180 -30.42 9.05 0.49
CA VAL A 180 -30.55 8.28 1.72
C VAL A 180 -29.16 8.09 2.30
N ALA A 181 -29.00 8.40 3.58
CA ALA A 181 -27.76 8.15 4.28
C ALA A 181 -27.50 6.65 4.39
N GLU A 182 -26.36 6.20 3.89
CA GLU A 182 -25.93 4.81 4.01
C GLU A 182 -25.29 4.57 5.38
N LYS A 183 -25.65 3.46 6.04
CA LYS A 183 -24.94 2.99 7.24
C LYS A 183 -23.50 2.64 6.88
N HIS A 184 -22.55 3.02 7.73
CA HIS A 184 -21.18 2.52 7.57
C HIS A 184 -21.14 1.00 7.86
N PHE A 185 -20.19 0.26 7.30
CA PHE A 185 -20.10 -1.20 7.52
C PHE A 185 -19.92 -1.59 8.99
N LEU A 186 -19.49 -0.65 9.85
CA LEU A 186 -19.40 -0.83 11.30
C LEU A 186 -20.72 -0.61 12.05
N GLU A 187 -21.79 -0.22 11.35
CA GLU A 187 -23.10 0.15 11.89
C GLU A 187 -24.24 -0.73 11.36
N MET A 188 -23.94 -1.69 10.49
CA MET A 188 -24.94 -2.57 9.88
C MET A 188 -24.57 -4.04 9.97
N TRP A 189 -25.60 -4.89 9.96
CA TRP A 189 -25.44 -6.30 9.66
C TRP A 189 -25.36 -6.49 8.14
N SER A 190 -24.37 -7.24 7.68
CA SER A 190 -24.21 -7.60 6.27
C SER A 190 -23.36 -8.87 6.17
N ASP A 191 -23.10 -9.33 4.97
CA ASP A 191 -22.04 -10.26 4.65
C ASP A 191 -21.13 -9.71 3.54
N ALA A 192 -20.01 -10.39 3.33
CA ALA A 192 -19.06 -10.15 2.25
C ALA A 192 -18.45 -11.48 1.80
N ARG A 193 -17.84 -11.51 0.61
CA ARG A 193 -17.03 -12.63 0.14
C ARG A 193 -15.60 -12.20 -0.11
N ALA A 194 -14.66 -12.99 0.40
CA ALA A 194 -13.25 -12.86 0.07
C ALA A 194 -12.97 -13.33 -1.37
N TYR A 195 -11.75 -13.10 -1.86
CA TYR A 195 -11.35 -13.42 -3.24
C TYR A 195 -11.46 -14.91 -3.60
N ASP A 196 -11.36 -15.79 -2.60
CA ASP A 196 -11.50 -17.24 -2.73
C ASP A 196 -12.96 -17.72 -2.60
N GLY A 197 -13.90 -16.79 -2.42
CA GLY A 197 -15.32 -17.06 -2.21
C GLY A 197 -15.72 -17.28 -0.76
N THR A 198 -14.79 -17.35 0.20
CA THR A 198 -15.09 -17.51 1.62
C THR A 198 -15.97 -16.34 2.08
N ALA A 199 -17.14 -16.66 2.62
CA ALA A 199 -18.07 -15.67 3.14
C ALA A 199 -17.69 -15.25 4.57
N SER A 200 -17.93 -13.98 4.87
CA SER A 200 -17.69 -13.35 6.17
C SER A 200 -18.94 -12.58 6.59
N ILE A 201 -19.23 -12.58 7.89
CA ILE A 201 -20.34 -11.80 8.46
C ILE A 201 -19.80 -10.45 8.93
N ILE A 202 -20.35 -9.38 8.37
CA ILE A 202 -20.11 -8.00 8.81
C ILE A 202 -21.00 -7.74 10.03
N GLN A 203 -20.36 -7.34 11.12
CA GLN A 203 -21.00 -7.11 12.41
C GLN A 203 -20.99 -5.62 12.76
N PRO A 204 -22.13 -5.05 13.19
CA PRO A 204 -22.14 -3.71 13.73
C PRO A 204 -21.39 -3.68 15.06
N LEU A 205 -20.39 -2.82 15.17
CA LEU A 205 -19.67 -2.56 16.43
C LEU A 205 -20.32 -1.44 17.25
N ILE A 206 -21.21 -0.67 16.62
CA ILE A 206 -21.94 0.43 17.23
C ILE A 206 -23.35 0.51 16.64
N GLN A 207 -24.29 1.05 17.40
CA GLN A 207 -25.57 1.47 16.83
C GLN A 207 -25.34 2.61 15.81
N PRO A 208 -26.12 2.68 14.71
CA PRO A 208 -25.97 3.76 13.74
C PRO A 208 -25.96 5.14 14.40
N LEU A 209 -24.91 5.92 14.14
CA LEU A 209 -24.78 7.28 14.71
C LEU A 209 -25.84 8.24 14.15
N TYR A 210 -26.27 7.96 12.93
CA TYR A 210 -27.36 8.64 12.24
C TYR A 210 -28.40 7.60 11.80
N ASP A 211 -29.63 8.03 11.52
CA ASP A 211 -30.72 7.14 11.07
C ASP A 211 -30.56 6.67 9.59
N GLY A 212 -29.37 6.19 9.25
CA GLY A 212 -29.04 5.64 7.94
C GLY A 212 -29.73 4.31 7.66
N LYS A 213 -29.65 3.87 6.41
CA LYS A 213 -30.15 2.57 5.93
C LYS A 213 -29.01 1.77 5.30
N SER A 214 -29.06 0.46 5.44
CA SER A 214 -28.16 -0.45 4.73
C SER A 214 -28.63 -0.65 3.28
N VAL A 215 -27.74 -1.17 2.43
CA VAL A 215 -28.10 -1.61 1.08
C VAL A 215 -29.24 -2.64 1.12
N HIS A 216 -29.20 -3.57 2.09
CA HIS A 216 -30.22 -4.61 2.28
C HIS A 216 -31.59 -4.01 2.55
N GLU A 217 -31.68 -3.05 3.47
CA GLU A 217 -32.94 -2.36 3.79
C GLU A 217 -33.49 -1.59 2.57
N ILE A 218 -32.64 -0.94 1.78
CA ILE A 218 -33.10 -0.23 0.57
C ILE A 218 -33.63 -1.20 -0.49
N VAL A 219 -32.96 -2.33 -0.71
CA VAL A 219 -33.44 -3.35 -1.66
C VAL A 219 -34.75 -3.96 -1.16
N GLN A 220 -34.88 -4.18 0.15
CA GLN A 220 -36.08 -4.73 0.78
C GLN A 220 -37.32 -3.85 0.58
N LEU A 221 -37.17 -2.52 0.47
CA LEU A 221 -38.28 -1.60 0.23
C LEU A 221 -39.05 -1.88 -1.06
N PHE A 222 -38.43 -2.56 -2.03
CA PHE A 222 -39.06 -2.90 -3.32
C PHE A 222 -39.91 -4.17 -3.28
N PHE A 223 -39.98 -4.86 -2.13
CA PHE A 223 -40.80 -6.04 -1.93
C PHE A 223 -42.23 -5.64 -1.55
N ARG A 224 -43.23 -6.45 -1.96
CA ARG A 224 -44.66 -6.16 -1.67
C ARG A 224 -45.03 -6.37 -0.21
N GLU A 225 -44.37 -7.32 0.44
CA GLU A 225 -44.59 -7.69 1.84
C GLU A 225 -43.27 -7.63 2.58
N ASN A 226 -43.32 -7.35 3.89
CA ASN A 226 -42.14 -7.26 4.75
C ASN A 226 -41.08 -6.26 4.24
N PHE A 227 -41.52 -5.17 3.62
CA PHE A 227 -40.65 -4.14 3.05
C PHE A 227 -39.84 -3.38 4.11
N ASP A 228 -40.24 -3.47 5.38
CA ASP A 228 -39.67 -2.79 6.54
C ASP A 228 -38.70 -3.66 7.35
N LYS A 229 -38.37 -4.87 6.88
CA LYS A 229 -37.40 -5.76 7.52
C LYS A 229 -36.06 -5.08 7.72
N LYS A 230 -35.42 -5.39 8.84
CA LYS A 230 -34.10 -4.86 9.21
C LYS A 230 -32.99 -5.73 8.64
N ASP A 231 -31.83 -5.10 8.46
CA ASP A 231 -30.61 -5.72 7.95
C ASP A 231 -30.25 -7.03 8.67
N TYR A 232 -30.34 -7.07 10.00
CA TYR A 232 -30.10 -8.28 10.79
C TYR A 232 -31.00 -9.45 10.37
N ASP A 233 -32.31 -9.21 10.28
CA ASP A 233 -33.28 -10.26 9.96
C ASP A 233 -33.09 -10.75 8.52
N ILE A 234 -32.84 -9.83 7.58
CA ILE A 234 -32.56 -10.15 6.16
C ILE A 234 -31.35 -11.07 6.05
N VAL A 235 -30.23 -10.68 6.65
CA VAL A 235 -28.97 -11.45 6.58
C VAL A 235 -29.13 -12.79 7.30
N ARG A 236 -29.73 -12.80 8.48
CA ARG A 236 -29.95 -14.02 9.27
C ARG A 236 -30.86 -15.01 8.55
N GLU A 237 -31.97 -14.55 7.96
CA GLU A 237 -32.88 -15.40 7.19
C GLU A 237 -32.20 -15.99 5.95
N TYR A 238 -31.39 -15.21 5.24
CA TYR A 238 -30.60 -15.73 4.11
C TYR A 238 -29.71 -16.89 4.56
N TRP A 239 -28.92 -16.70 5.63
CA TRP A 239 -28.01 -17.74 6.12
C TRP A 239 -28.73 -18.92 6.78
N GLN A 240 -29.94 -18.70 7.32
CA GLN A 240 -30.81 -19.77 7.77
C GLN A 240 -31.27 -20.64 6.59
N ALA A 241 -31.66 -20.02 5.47
CA ALA A 241 -32.02 -20.74 4.25
C ALA A 241 -30.83 -21.49 3.61
N GLN A 242 -29.62 -20.96 3.76
CA GLN A 242 -28.39 -21.64 3.30
C GLN A 242 -27.99 -22.85 4.18
N ASN A 243 -28.66 -23.11 5.30
CA ASN A 243 -28.37 -24.21 6.23
C ASN A 243 -26.88 -24.30 6.62
N ILE A 244 -26.32 -23.20 7.11
CA ILE A 244 -24.90 -23.15 7.51
C ILE A 244 -24.56 -24.28 8.48
N SER A 245 -23.50 -25.04 8.17
CA SER A 245 -22.98 -26.12 8.99
C SER A 245 -21.53 -25.84 9.35
N THR A 246 -21.22 -25.81 10.64
CA THR A 246 -19.83 -25.70 11.14
C THR A 246 -19.15 -27.06 11.25
N GLY A 247 -19.78 -28.13 10.75
CA GLY A 247 -19.25 -29.48 10.75
C GLY A 247 -18.22 -29.69 9.64
N GLN A 248 -16.98 -29.96 10.06
CA GLN A 248 -15.79 -30.28 9.25
C GLN A 248 -15.24 -29.10 8.44
N THR A 249 -14.10 -28.58 8.88
CA THR A 249 -13.20 -27.82 8.04
C THR A 249 -12.72 -28.72 6.89
N ALA A 250 -12.58 -28.17 5.68
CA ALA A 250 -12.08 -28.90 4.50
C ALA A 250 -10.74 -29.66 4.76
N ALA A 251 -9.95 -29.25 5.75
CA ALA A 251 -8.74 -29.95 6.19
C ALA A 251 -9.00 -31.37 6.77
N ALA A 252 -10.20 -31.66 7.28
CA ALA A 252 -10.54 -32.98 7.80
C ALA A 252 -10.93 -33.98 6.69
N ALA A 253 -11.40 -33.50 5.53
CA ALA A 253 -11.80 -34.37 4.42
C ALA A 253 -10.59 -34.98 3.67
N ALA A 254 -9.43 -34.30 3.68
CA ALA A 254 -8.22 -34.79 3.01
C ALA A 254 -7.48 -35.92 3.76
N ASN A 255 -7.72 -36.09 5.08
CA ASN A 255 -7.06 -37.11 5.90
C ASN A 255 -7.91 -38.36 6.16
N ALA A 256 -9.06 -38.51 5.49
CA ALA A 256 -9.98 -39.63 5.70
C ALA A 256 -9.81 -40.79 4.69
N VAL A 257 -8.68 -40.86 3.97
CA VAL A 257 -8.31 -42.04 3.17
C VAL A 257 -7.18 -42.77 3.91
N GLY A 258 -7.54 -43.59 4.89
CA GLY A 258 -6.60 -44.54 5.49
C GLY A 258 -6.63 -44.62 7.01
N ASN A 259 -7.77 -44.95 7.62
CA ASN A 259 -7.75 -45.71 8.87
C ASN A 259 -9.09 -46.44 9.11
N THR A 260 -9.20 -47.67 8.64
CA THR A 260 -10.25 -48.60 9.07
C THR A 260 -9.88 -49.15 10.43
N ASN A 261 -10.33 -48.51 11.50
CA ASN A 261 -10.45 -49.18 12.79
C ASN A 261 -11.73 -48.76 13.49
N THR A 262 -12.66 -49.69 13.51
CA THR A 262 -13.92 -49.68 14.25
C THR A 262 -13.64 -49.68 15.75
N GLN A 263 -13.86 -48.54 16.40
CA GLN A 263 -14.20 -48.51 17.82
C GLN A 263 -15.50 -47.72 18.02
N THR A 264 -16.53 -48.49 18.32
CA THR A 264 -17.82 -48.05 18.86
C THR A 264 -17.61 -47.43 20.25
N GLY A 265 -17.42 -46.12 20.28
CA GLY A 265 -17.55 -45.29 21.48
C GLY A 265 -18.73 -44.35 21.31
N ALA A 266 -19.78 -44.55 22.09
CA ALA A 266 -20.95 -43.68 22.12
C ALA A 266 -20.55 -42.27 22.58
N ALA A 267 -20.53 -41.33 21.64
CA ALA A 267 -20.55 -39.90 21.92
C ALA A 267 -21.75 -39.29 21.19
N THR A 268 -22.79 -39.03 21.95
CA THR A 268 -23.92 -38.18 21.57
C THR A 268 -23.43 -36.75 21.34
N SER A 269 -22.92 -36.43 20.16
CA SER A 269 -22.84 -35.04 19.70
C SER A 269 -24.15 -34.73 18.97
N GLY A 270 -25.12 -34.13 19.67
CA GLY A 270 -26.35 -33.65 19.05
C GLY A 270 -26.03 -32.78 17.83
N ALA A 271 -26.81 -32.92 16.76
CA ALA A 271 -26.66 -32.07 15.58
C ALA A 271 -26.69 -30.59 16.00
N LYS A 272 -25.61 -29.85 15.71
CA LYS A 272 -25.54 -28.42 16.03
C LYS A 272 -26.70 -27.69 15.36
N THR A 273 -27.41 -26.87 16.12
CA THR A 273 -28.53 -26.08 15.60
C THR A 273 -28.02 -24.95 14.70
N PHE A 274 -28.92 -24.33 13.91
CA PHE A 274 -28.59 -23.10 13.19
C PHE A 274 -28.04 -22.04 14.14
N GLU A 275 -28.60 -21.90 15.35
CA GLU A 275 -28.13 -20.93 16.35
C GLU A 275 -26.68 -21.15 16.78
N ASP A 276 -26.28 -22.41 16.98
CA ASP A 276 -24.89 -22.74 17.32
C ASP A 276 -23.93 -22.38 16.18
N ASN A 277 -24.34 -22.64 14.94
CA ASN A 277 -23.54 -22.37 13.75
C ASN A 277 -23.47 -20.87 13.44
N TRP A 278 -24.58 -20.15 13.57
CA TRP A 278 -24.66 -18.70 13.40
C TRP A 278 -23.77 -17.98 14.42
N ARG A 279 -23.90 -18.32 15.71
CA ARG A 279 -23.05 -17.73 16.77
C ARG A 279 -21.57 -17.99 16.52
N LYS A 280 -21.20 -19.18 16.04
CA LYS A 280 -19.81 -19.50 15.72
C LYS A 280 -19.31 -18.71 14.51
N ALA A 281 -20.11 -18.58 13.45
CA ALA A 281 -19.73 -17.80 12.26
C ALA A 281 -19.58 -16.30 12.58
N VAL A 282 -20.49 -15.75 13.39
CA VAL A 282 -20.39 -14.38 13.92
C VAL A 282 -19.14 -14.23 14.80
N HIS A 283 -18.87 -15.17 15.71
CA HIS A 283 -17.69 -15.15 16.57
C HIS A 283 -16.37 -15.21 15.77
N ASP A 284 -16.26 -16.13 14.81
CA ASP A 284 -15.03 -16.33 14.03
C ASP A 284 -14.87 -15.28 12.92
N GLY A 285 -15.96 -14.62 12.52
CA GLY A 285 -16.02 -13.70 11.40
C GLY A 285 -16.10 -14.37 10.02
N ILE A 286 -16.04 -15.70 9.93
CA ILE A 286 -16.10 -16.45 8.66
C ILE A 286 -17.21 -17.50 8.69
N VAL A 287 -17.85 -17.72 7.54
CA VAL A 287 -18.78 -18.83 7.36
C VAL A 287 -18.01 -20.01 6.77
N PRO A 288 -17.81 -21.11 7.52
CA PRO A 288 -17.02 -22.23 7.04
C PRO A 288 -17.64 -22.88 5.80
N ASN A 289 -16.81 -23.53 4.98
CA ASN A 289 -17.22 -24.29 3.79
C ASN A 289 -17.95 -23.49 2.70
N THR A 290 -17.68 -22.18 2.62
CA THR A 290 -18.23 -21.28 1.58
C THR A 290 -17.23 -20.88 0.51
N ALA A 291 -15.95 -21.26 0.67
CA ALA A 291 -14.92 -21.08 -0.36
C ALA A 291 -15.36 -21.72 -1.67
N ALA A 292 -15.08 -21.04 -2.79
CA ALA A 292 -15.48 -21.50 -4.11
C ALA A 292 -14.70 -22.77 -4.49
N ALA A 293 -15.41 -23.77 -5.02
CA ALA A 293 -14.79 -25.00 -5.45
C ALA A 293 -13.87 -24.76 -6.66
N SER A 294 -12.69 -25.41 -6.63
CA SER A 294 -11.78 -25.39 -7.77
C SER A 294 -12.42 -26.06 -8.99
N LYS A 295 -12.26 -25.44 -10.16
CA LYS A 295 -12.74 -25.94 -11.45
C LYS A 295 -11.58 -26.42 -12.31
N THR A 296 -11.79 -27.57 -12.94
CA THR A 296 -10.92 -28.04 -14.02
C THR A 296 -11.28 -27.27 -15.28
N VAL A 297 -10.30 -26.57 -15.85
CA VAL A 297 -10.47 -25.79 -17.09
C VAL A 297 -9.48 -26.27 -18.14
N ALA A 298 -9.89 -26.23 -19.41
CA ALA A 298 -9.00 -26.44 -20.55
C ALA A 298 -8.70 -25.09 -21.21
N VAL A 299 -7.42 -24.77 -21.35
CA VAL A 299 -6.99 -23.54 -22.02
C VAL A 299 -7.18 -23.70 -23.53
N ASN A 300 -8.00 -22.83 -24.13
CA ASN A 300 -8.11 -22.71 -25.59
C ASN A 300 -7.12 -21.66 -26.09
N THR A 301 -6.14 -22.04 -26.92
CA THR A 301 -5.16 -21.11 -27.50
C THR A 301 -5.51 -20.61 -28.90
N GLY A 302 -6.69 -20.96 -29.44
CA GLY A 302 -7.12 -20.55 -30.78
C GLY A 302 -7.22 -19.04 -30.99
N PHE A 303 -7.40 -18.27 -29.91
CA PHE A 303 -7.41 -16.80 -29.97
C PHE A 303 -6.04 -16.19 -30.31
N MET A 304 -4.94 -16.93 -30.10
CA MET A 304 -3.57 -16.42 -30.29
C MET A 304 -3.30 -15.96 -31.73
N ALA A 305 -3.93 -16.60 -32.73
CA ALA A 305 -3.76 -16.27 -34.14
C ALA A 305 -4.57 -15.05 -34.60
N ALA A 306 -5.57 -14.62 -33.82
CA ALA A 306 -6.52 -13.56 -34.17
C ALA A 306 -6.23 -12.22 -33.46
N VAL A 307 -5.11 -12.11 -32.74
CA VAL A 307 -4.80 -10.94 -31.92
C VAL A 307 -4.24 -9.82 -32.79
N ASP A 308 -5.09 -8.87 -33.18
CA ASP A 308 -4.63 -7.64 -33.80
C ASP A 308 -3.88 -6.76 -32.79
N SER A 309 -2.78 -6.15 -33.22
CA SER A 309 -1.73 -5.62 -32.34
C SER A 309 -1.57 -4.11 -32.37
N LYS A 310 -2.44 -3.37 -33.07
CA LYS A 310 -2.28 -1.93 -33.23
C LYS A 310 -3.47 -1.16 -32.66
N PRO A 311 -3.28 -0.41 -31.56
CA PRO A 311 -4.17 0.68 -31.26
C PRO A 311 -4.13 1.70 -32.42
N ALA A 312 -5.26 2.31 -32.75
CA ALA A 312 -5.28 3.48 -33.62
C ALA A 312 -4.51 4.64 -32.92
N ALA A 313 -3.51 5.19 -33.60
CA ALA A 313 -2.62 6.20 -33.02
C ALA A 313 -3.05 7.64 -33.38
N SER A 314 -3.10 8.51 -32.37
CA SER A 314 -3.09 9.97 -32.56
C SER A 314 -2.47 10.66 -31.33
N GLY A 315 -1.28 11.25 -31.47
CA GLY A 315 -0.58 11.95 -30.38
C GLY A 315 0.90 11.59 -30.32
N SER A 316 1.71 12.43 -29.67
CA SER A 316 3.17 12.24 -29.55
C SER A 316 3.58 11.55 -28.25
N LEU A 317 2.66 11.43 -27.29
CA LEU A 317 2.87 10.80 -25.99
C LEU A 317 1.80 9.74 -25.72
N GLU A 318 2.12 8.77 -24.87
CA GLU A 318 1.16 7.83 -24.30
C GLU A 318 0.77 8.27 -22.90
N ILE A 319 -0.52 8.30 -22.60
CA ILE A 319 -1.04 8.64 -21.28
C ILE A 319 -1.58 7.38 -20.64
N ALA A 320 -1.00 6.96 -19.52
CA ALA A 320 -1.49 5.89 -18.66
C ALA A 320 -2.36 6.47 -17.54
N VAL A 321 -3.43 5.78 -17.20
CA VAL A 321 -4.38 6.16 -16.14
C VAL A 321 -4.38 5.06 -15.10
N LEU A 322 -4.11 5.42 -13.84
CA LEU A 322 -4.11 4.48 -12.72
C LEU A 322 -4.96 5.02 -11.56
N PRO A 323 -5.53 4.17 -10.69
CA PRO A 323 -6.05 4.62 -9.41
C PRO A 323 -4.92 5.16 -8.53
N ASP A 324 -5.21 6.15 -7.69
CA ASP A 324 -4.25 6.63 -6.71
C ASP A 324 -3.99 5.56 -5.63
N PRO A 325 -2.73 5.30 -5.23
CA PRO A 325 -2.43 4.26 -4.23
C PRO A 325 -3.05 4.48 -2.84
N SER A 326 -3.30 5.74 -2.45
CA SER A 326 -3.83 6.08 -1.13
C SER A 326 -5.36 6.18 -1.16
N ILE A 327 -5.94 6.88 -2.14
CA ILE A 327 -7.39 7.15 -2.16
C ILE A 327 -8.18 6.37 -3.23
N TYR A 328 -7.49 5.53 -4.00
CA TYR A 328 -8.04 4.65 -5.03
C TYR A 328 -8.81 5.39 -6.14
N ASP A 329 -10.13 5.25 -6.17
CA ASP A 329 -11.03 5.86 -7.14
C ASP A 329 -11.73 7.11 -6.59
N GLY A 330 -11.30 7.64 -5.45
CA GLY A 330 -11.84 8.84 -4.83
C GLY A 330 -12.97 8.60 -3.81
N ARG A 331 -13.34 7.33 -3.57
CA ARG A 331 -14.28 6.97 -2.51
C ARG A 331 -13.77 7.34 -1.11
N PHE A 332 -12.45 7.38 -0.91
CA PHE A 332 -11.82 7.72 0.38
C PHE A 332 -11.28 9.15 0.44
N VAL A 333 -11.58 10.01 -0.55
CA VAL A 333 -10.96 11.34 -0.65
C VAL A 333 -11.24 12.22 0.58
N ASN A 334 -12.37 12.01 1.27
CA ASN A 334 -12.76 12.79 2.45
C ASN A 334 -12.15 12.26 3.76
N ASN A 335 -11.25 11.26 3.69
CA ASN A 335 -10.52 10.74 4.83
C ASN A 335 -9.19 11.48 5.01
N GLY A 336 -9.07 12.29 6.07
CA GLY A 336 -7.87 13.07 6.36
C GLY A 336 -6.62 12.25 6.60
N TRP A 337 -6.74 11.05 7.20
CA TRP A 337 -5.59 10.14 7.36
C TRP A 337 -5.04 9.69 6.01
N MET A 338 -5.93 9.39 5.06
CA MET A 338 -5.54 8.95 3.70
C MET A 338 -5.00 10.11 2.84
N GLN A 339 -5.46 11.34 3.07
CA GLN A 339 -4.94 12.53 2.37
C GLN A 339 -3.54 12.94 2.81
N GLU A 340 -3.25 12.88 4.12
CA GLU A 340 -1.91 13.13 4.65
C GLU A 340 -0.99 11.90 4.49
N LEU A 341 -1.52 10.74 4.13
CA LEU A 341 -0.71 9.55 3.89
C LEU A 341 0.17 9.77 2.65
N PRO A 342 1.51 9.81 2.78
CA PRO A 342 2.37 10.06 1.64
C PRO A 342 2.27 8.93 0.63
N ASN A 343 2.13 9.25 -0.66
CA ASN A 343 2.21 8.27 -1.72
C ASN A 343 3.48 7.40 -1.55
N PRO A 344 3.39 6.06 -1.63
CA PRO A 344 4.53 5.20 -1.31
C PRO A 344 5.83 5.48 -2.06
N LEU A 345 5.75 5.95 -3.31
CA LEU A 345 6.92 6.16 -4.16
C LEU A 345 7.32 7.63 -4.25
N THR A 346 6.35 8.54 -4.39
CA THR A 346 6.61 9.97 -4.61
C THR A 346 6.56 10.81 -3.33
N LYS A 347 6.00 10.26 -2.24
CA LYS A 347 5.83 10.91 -0.94
C LYS A 347 4.92 12.14 -0.91
N ILE A 348 4.18 12.35 -2.00
CA ILE A 348 3.19 13.41 -2.17
C ILE A 348 1.99 13.14 -1.27
N THR A 349 1.38 14.21 -0.78
CA THR A 349 0.17 14.22 0.04
C THR A 349 -0.82 15.25 -0.51
N TRP A 350 -2.10 15.13 -0.17
CA TRP A 350 -3.16 16.13 -0.44
C TRP A 350 -3.49 16.43 -1.91
N GLU A 351 -2.80 15.86 -2.90
CA GLU A 351 -3.07 16.09 -4.32
C GLU A 351 -2.55 14.96 -5.21
N ASN A 352 -3.05 14.88 -6.45
CA ASN A 352 -2.46 14.09 -7.52
C ASN A 352 -1.60 14.92 -8.47
N VAL A 353 -0.64 14.24 -9.09
CA VAL A 353 0.28 14.78 -10.10
C VAL A 353 0.30 13.88 -11.32
N ALA A 354 0.88 14.35 -12.42
CA ALA A 354 1.20 13.53 -13.58
C ALA A 354 2.68 13.14 -13.55
N LEU A 355 2.98 11.84 -13.59
CA LEU A 355 4.35 11.34 -13.58
C LEU A 355 4.95 11.38 -14.98
N ILE A 356 6.22 11.78 -15.08
CA ILE A 356 6.97 11.85 -16.34
C ILE A 356 8.42 11.36 -16.16
N SER A 357 8.99 10.74 -17.19
CA SER A 357 10.41 10.34 -17.15
C SER A 357 11.36 11.55 -17.12
N PRO A 358 12.55 11.42 -16.51
CA PRO A 358 13.53 12.50 -16.51
C PRO A 358 13.96 12.91 -17.92
N ALA A 359 14.14 11.97 -18.85
CA ALA A 359 14.51 12.27 -20.23
C ALA A 359 13.39 12.97 -21.01
N THR A 360 12.13 12.58 -20.82
CA THR A 360 10.98 13.24 -21.45
C THR A 360 10.78 14.65 -20.89
N ALA A 361 10.83 14.81 -19.56
CA ALA A 361 10.74 16.12 -18.91
C ALA A 361 11.89 17.04 -19.35
N ALA A 362 13.09 16.48 -19.52
CA ALA A 362 14.25 17.19 -20.05
C ALA A 362 14.00 17.73 -21.47
N ARG A 363 13.48 16.89 -22.36
CA ARG A 363 13.14 17.24 -23.74
C ARG A 363 12.04 18.30 -23.81
N LEU A 364 11.03 18.20 -22.93
CA LEU A 364 9.87 19.10 -22.88
C LEU A 364 10.08 20.33 -21.97
N GLN A 365 11.27 20.48 -21.37
CA GLN A 365 11.61 21.57 -20.46
C GLN A 365 10.65 21.73 -19.27
N ILE A 366 10.21 20.61 -18.70
CA ILE A 366 9.35 20.57 -17.50
C ILE A 366 10.22 20.62 -16.24
N ASN A 367 9.83 21.44 -15.25
CA ASN A 367 10.51 21.61 -13.95
C ASN A 367 12.00 21.98 -14.08
N ARG A 368 12.36 22.74 -15.12
CA ARG A 368 13.74 23.18 -15.39
C ARG A 368 14.08 24.58 -14.89
N GLY A 369 13.09 25.35 -14.43
CA GLY A 369 13.24 26.76 -14.10
C GLY A 369 13.45 27.10 -12.63
N ASN A 370 13.40 26.14 -11.70
CA ASN A 370 13.42 26.47 -10.26
C ASN A 370 14.85 26.71 -9.76
N ASP A 371 15.05 27.68 -8.87
CA ASP A 371 16.37 27.92 -8.29
C ASP A 371 16.72 26.78 -7.30
N PRO A 372 17.86 26.09 -7.46
CA PRO A 372 18.32 25.09 -6.48
C PRO A 372 18.43 25.63 -5.04
N ARG A 373 18.54 26.96 -4.86
CA ARG A 373 18.63 27.66 -3.57
C ARG A 373 17.26 27.99 -2.95
N GLU A 374 16.18 27.97 -3.73
CA GLU A 374 14.82 28.29 -3.26
C GLU A 374 14.20 27.18 -2.39
N ILE A 375 14.87 26.03 -2.27
CA ILE A 375 14.46 24.95 -1.37
C ILE A 375 15.38 24.97 -0.15
N SER A 376 14.81 25.34 0.99
CA SER A 376 15.49 25.34 2.28
C SER A 376 16.23 24.02 2.55
N GLY A 377 17.57 24.05 2.63
CA GLY A 377 18.31 23.07 3.44
C GLY A 377 19.45 22.26 2.82
N GLY A 378 20.10 22.67 1.72
CA GLY A 378 21.32 21.95 1.29
C GLY A 378 22.18 22.65 0.24
N GLU A 379 23.17 23.44 0.67
CA GLU A 379 24.20 24.04 -0.22
C GLU A 379 25.11 23.02 -0.93
N ARG A 380 24.95 21.70 -0.68
CA ARG A 380 25.86 20.65 -1.18
C ARG A 380 25.20 19.42 -1.80
N GLY A 381 23.87 19.37 -1.92
CA GLY A 381 23.18 18.19 -2.46
C GLY A 381 22.91 18.29 -3.95
N ARG A 382 23.57 17.47 -4.77
CA ARG A 382 23.08 17.19 -6.13
C ARG A 382 21.89 16.23 -5.97
N ALA A 383 20.67 16.73 -6.06
CA ALA A 383 19.48 15.88 -6.02
C ALA A 383 19.58 14.80 -7.11
N PHE A 384 19.31 13.53 -6.76
CA PHE A 384 19.24 12.42 -7.73
C PHE A 384 18.19 12.69 -8.81
N ILE A 385 17.17 13.48 -8.51
CA ILE A 385 16.26 14.08 -9.47
C ILE A 385 16.85 15.41 -9.95
N ASN A 386 17.38 15.43 -11.17
CA ASN A 386 17.97 16.60 -11.83
C ASN A 386 16.88 17.58 -12.33
N THR A 387 15.95 17.94 -11.45
CA THR A 387 15.21 19.18 -11.59
C THR A 387 16.12 20.28 -11.02
N HIS A 388 16.32 21.38 -11.77
CA HIS A 388 16.95 22.56 -11.17
C HIS A 388 15.93 23.04 -10.12
N GLY A 389 16.18 22.73 -8.84
CA GLY A 389 15.19 22.76 -7.74
C GLY A 389 14.29 21.52 -7.71
N SER A 390 14.01 20.94 -6.54
CA SER A 390 13.16 19.76 -6.30
C SER A 390 11.83 19.75 -7.07
N ASN A 391 11.22 18.57 -7.24
CA ASN A 391 9.88 18.41 -7.81
C ASN A 391 8.75 19.17 -7.08
N MET A 392 9.04 19.81 -5.93
CA MET A 392 8.01 20.50 -5.14
C MET A 392 7.52 21.79 -5.81
N GLY A 393 8.37 22.48 -6.58
CA GLY A 393 7.93 23.59 -7.45
C GLY A 393 7.56 23.03 -8.83
N SER A 394 6.32 22.62 -9.01
CA SER A 394 5.90 21.87 -10.19
C SER A 394 5.35 22.80 -11.28
N ASP A 395 5.87 22.70 -12.50
CA ASP A 395 5.21 23.22 -13.69
C ASP A 395 3.84 22.54 -13.84
N THR A 396 2.86 23.30 -14.33
CA THR A 396 1.56 22.78 -14.71
C THR A 396 1.41 22.74 -16.23
N VAL A 397 0.64 21.76 -16.71
CA VAL A 397 0.39 21.55 -18.13
C VAL A 397 -1.09 21.43 -18.41
N LYS A 398 -1.47 21.80 -19.63
CA LYS A 398 -2.69 21.37 -20.27
C LYS A 398 -2.41 20.03 -20.94
N LEU A 399 -3.12 19.00 -20.53
CA LEU A 399 -3.00 17.63 -21.04
C LEU A 399 -4.18 17.33 -21.97
N THR A 400 -3.88 16.86 -23.18
CA THR A 400 -4.88 16.37 -24.13
C THR A 400 -4.79 14.86 -24.17
N TYR A 401 -5.91 14.18 -23.95
CA TYR A 401 -6.04 12.72 -23.97
C TYR A 401 -7.20 12.31 -24.87
N GLN A 402 -6.91 11.58 -25.96
CA GLN A 402 -7.93 11.14 -26.91
C GLN A 402 -8.86 12.29 -27.38
N GLY A 403 -8.29 13.49 -27.55
CA GLY A 403 -9.01 14.71 -27.94
C GLY A 403 -9.72 15.48 -26.82
N ALA A 404 -9.79 14.94 -25.60
CA ALA A 404 -10.33 15.64 -24.43
C ALA A 404 -9.21 16.37 -23.67
N GLU A 405 -9.50 17.57 -23.16
CA GLU A 405 -8.49 18.42 -22.53
C GLU A 405 -8.69 18.51 -21.01
N LEU A 406 -7.59 18.49 -20.27
CA LEU A 406 -7.51 18.71 -18.83
C LEU A 406 -6.46 19.77 -18.53
N ASP A 407 -6.87 20.89 -17.95
CA ASP A 407 -5.99 22.00 -17.63
C ASP A 407 -5.45 21.92 -16.19
N GLY A 408 -4.29 22.55 -15.96
CA GLY A 408 -3.71 22.72 -14.63
C GLY A 408 -3.13 21.44 -14.01
N VAL A 409 -2.67 20.48 -14.81
CA VAL A 409 -2.11 19.21 -14.32
C VAL A 409 -0.67 19.43 -13.84
N PRO A 410 -0.34 19.24 -12.55
CA PRO A 410 1.04 19.39 -12.06
C PRO A 410 1.90 18.20 -12.49
N MET A 411 3.15 18.46 -12.91
CA MET A 411 4.09 17.46 -13.39
C MET A 411 5.14 17.05 -12.35
N TRP A 412 5.33 15.75 -12.15
CA TRP A 412 6.31 15.19 -11.23
C TRP A 412 7.31 14.27 -11.96
N ILE A 413 8.59 14.60 -11.90
CA ILE A 413 9.63 13.75 -12.50
C ILE A 413 9.82 12.50 -11.65
N SER A 414 9.61 11.33 -12.24
CA SER A 414 9.67 10.05 -11.54
C SER A 414 10.80 9.15 -12.10
N PRO A 415 11.78 8.75 -11.28
CA PRO A 415 12.83 7.82 -11.71
C PRO A 415 12.27 6.47 -12.18
N GLY A 416 12.83 5.94 -13.26
CA GLY A 416 12.41 4.66 -13.83
C GLY A 416 11.09 4.70 -14.62
N GLN A 417 10.50 5.88 -14.84
CA GLN A 417 9.40 6.00 -15.80
C GLN A 417 9.89 5.83 -17.25
N PRO A 418 9.13 5.16 -18.12
CA PRO A 418 9.47 5.01 -19.52
C PRO A 418 9.30 6.34 -20.25
N ASP A 419 10.10 6.51 -21.30
CA ASP A 419 10.08 7.72 -22.10
C ASP A 419 8.81 7.84 -22.93
N ASP A 420 8.42 9.08 -23.22
CA ASP A 420 7.19 9.46 -23.92
C ASP A 420 5.90 8.96 -23.27
N VAL A 421 5.95 8.58 -21.99
CA VAL A 421 4.78 8.19 -21.20
C VAL A 421 4.52 9.21 -20.11
N ILE A 422 3.25 9.56 -19.92
CA ILE A 422 2.75 10.31 -18.78
C ILE A 422 1.76 9.44 -18.01
N THR A 423 1.88 9.38 -16.69
CA THR A 423 0.88 8.68 -15.86
C THR A 423 0.08 9.65 -15.04
N ILE A 424 -1.24 9.60 -15.16
CA ILE A 424 -2.18 10.37 -14.36
C ILE A 424 -2.94 9.46 -13.40
N TYR A 425 -3.39 10.04 -12.29
CA TYR A 425 -4.09 9.32 -11.23
C TYR A 425 -5.56 9.73 -11.11
N MET A 426 -6.44 8.74 -10.94
CA MET A 426 -7.84 8.91 -10.57
C MET A 426 -8.00 9.14 -9.06
N GLY A 427 -9.16 9.67 -8.65
CA GLY A 427 -9.58 9.76 -7.24
C GLY A 427 -9.60 11.17 -6.64
N TYR A 428 -8.96 12.14 -7.30
CA TYR A 428 -8.95 13.56 -6.91
C TYR A 428 -9.89 14.42 -7.77
N GLY A 429 -9.94 15.72 -7.50
CA GLY A 429 -10.74 16.70 -8.24
C GLY A 429 -12.25 16.58 -7.99
N ARG A 430 -12.62 16.10 -6.80
CA ARG A 430 -14.02 16.04 -6.35
C ARG A 430 -14.54 17.43 -5.99
N THR A 431 -15.72 17.76 -6.47
CA THR A 431 -16.39 19.05 -6.20
C THR A 431 -17.25 18.99 -4.94
N ARG A 432 -17.65 17.79 -4.50
CA ARG A 432 -18.45 17.54 -3.29
C ARG A 432 -17.96 16.33 -2.52
N ALA A 433 -16.71 16.39 -2.07
CA ALA A 433 -16.15 15.34 -1.22
C ALA A 433 -16.55 15.48 0.26
N GLY A 434 -16.70 16.72 0.73
CA GLY A 434 -16.83 17.06 2.16
C GLY A 434 -15.83 18.13 2.58
N LYS A 435 -15.47 18.16 3.87
CA LYS A 435 -14.57 19.19 4.43
C LYS A 435 -13.09 18.97 4.12
N VAL A 436 -12.71 17.74 3.76
CA VAL A 436 -11.30 17.37 3.58
C VAL A 436 -10.91 17.36 2.11
N GLY A 437 -11.64 16.60 1.28
CA GLY A 437 -11.21 16.27 -0.09
C GLY A 437 -11.71 17.17 -1.21
N THR A 438 -12.46 18.23 -0.91
CA THR A 438 -13.12 19.07 -1.93
C THR A 438 -12.12 20.00 -2.59
N GLY A 439 -12.05 19.98 -3.92
CA GLY A 439 -11.17 20.87 -4.70
C GLY A 439 -9.69 20.51 -4.64
N LEU A 440 -9.33 19.34 -4.15
CA LEU A 440 -7.95 18.84 -4.14
C LEU A 440 -7.60 18.18 -5.47
N GLY A 441 -6.49 18.60 -6.09
CA GLY A 441 -5.96 17.98 -7.31
C GLY A 441 -6.88 18.12 -8.54
N TYR A 442 -6.57 17.35 -9.59
CA TYR A 442 -7.34 17.30 -10.83
C TYR A 442 -8.23 16.06 -10.91
N ASN A 443 -9.30 16.12 -11.71
CA ASN A 443 -10.21 15.00 -11.95
C ASN A 443 -9.90 14.31 -13.29
N ALA A 444 -9.23 13.15 -13.25
CA ALA A 444 -8.92 12.34 -14.43
C ALA A 444 -10.18 11.80 -15.16
N PHE A 445 -11.28 11.53 -14.44
CA PHE A 445 -12.52 11.02 -15.06
C PHE A 445 -13.17 12.01 -16.03
N LYS A 446 -12.75 13.28 -16.04
CA LYS A 446 -13.22 14.27 -17.03
C LYS A 446 -12.71 14.00 -18.45
N ILE A 447 -11.60 13.29 -18.60
CA ILE A 447 -10.97 13.01 -19.90
C ILE A 447 -10.91 11.54 -20.25
N VAL A 448 -10.94 10.64 -19.26
CA VAL A 448 -10.92 9.19 -19.50
C VAL A 448 -12.15 8.75 -20.28
N ARG A 449 -11.97 7.85 -21.24
CA ARG A 449 -13.03 7.32 -22.10
C ARG A 449 -13.28 5.83 -21.85
N SER A 450 -14.49 5.37 -22.09
CA SER A 450 -14.90 3.98 -21.89
C SER A 450 -14.18 2.97 -22.81
N ASP A 451 -13.71 3.42 -23.98
CA ASP A 451 -12.92 2.64 -24.95
C ASP A 451 -11.40 2.70 -24.68
N ALA A 452 -10.96 3.59 -23.79
CA ALA A 452 -9.57 3.83 -23.45
C ALA A 452 -9.46 4.21 -21.96
N MET A 453 -9.88 3.30 -21.08
CA MET A 453 -9.95 3.53 -19.62
C MET A 453 -8.57 3.66 -18.97
N ASN A 454 -7.63 2.82 -19.39
CA ASN A 454 -6.36 2.62 -18.70
C ASN A 454 -5.17 3.25 -19.41
N PHE A 455 -5.24 3.41 -20.74
CA PHE A 455 -4.23 4.13 -21.51
C PHE A 455 -4.75 4.56 -22.88
N GLY A 456 -4.06 5.52 -23.48
CA GLY A 456 -4.34 6.07 -24.80
C GLY A 456 -3.27 7.06 -25.22
N PHE A 457 -3.49 7.75 -26.33
CA PHE A 457 -2.54 8.74 -26.85
C PHE A 457 -2.94 10.17 -26.51
N GLY A 458 -1.93 11.03 -26.42
CA GLY A 458 -2.12 12.42 -26.03
C GLY A 458 -0.92 13.31 -26.33
N GLU A 459 -1.01 14.53 -25.81
CA GLU A 459 0.02 15.56 -25.85
C GLU A 459 -0.11 16.48 -24.65
N ILE A 460 0.94 17.27 -24.39
CA ILE A 460 0.93 18.28 -23.32
C ILE A 460 1.38 19.63 -23.86
N ALA A 461 0.81 20.70 -23.29
CA ALA A 461 1.25 22.07 -23.50
C ALA A 461 1.50 22.73 -22.15
N LYS A 462 2.65 23.40 -21.98
CA LYS A 462 2.95 24.15 -20.75
C LYS A 462 1.96 25.31 -20.60
N THR A 463 1.40 25.49 -19.41
CA THR A 463 0.53 26.64 -19.11
C THR A 463 1.33 27.91 -18.79
N GLY A 464 2.58 27.76 -18.36
CA GLY A 464 3.41 28.83 -17.81
C GLY A 464 3.22 29.05 -16.29
N ASN A 465 2.29 28.34 -15.66
CA ASN A 465 2.05 28.42 -14.21
C ASN A 465 2.85 27.35 -13.45
N ASN A 466 3.27 27.69 -12.24
CA ASN A 466 3.93 26.79 -11.30
C ASN A 466 3.11 26.66 -10.00
N VAL A 467 3.11 25.48 -9.40
CA VAL A 467 2.41 25.19 -8.13
C VAL A 467 3.32 24.48 -7.15
N GLN A 468 3.10 24.73 -5.87
CA GLN A 468 3.78 23.99 -4.80
C GLN A 468 3.06 22.66 -4.53
N ILE A 469 3.85 21.58 -4.49
CA ILE A 469 3.40 20.22 -4.18
C ILE A 469 3.85 19.84 -2.77
N ALA A 470 2.91 19.35 -1.96
CA ALA A 470 3.21 18.88 -0.61
C ALA A 470 3.81 17.47 -0.62
N SER A 471 5.10 17.35 -0.31
CA SER A 471 5.79 16.06 -0.15
C SER A 471 6.45 15.96 1.23
N THR A 472 6.37 14.77 1.83
CA THR A 472 7.03 14.47 3.12
C THR A 472 8.51 14.13 2.97
N GLN A 473 8.99 13.89 1.75
CA GLN A 473 10.39 13.59 1.46
C GLN A 473 10.91 14.46 0.32
N ILE A 474 12.07 15.08 0.54
CA ILE A 474 12.71 16.00 -0.41
C ILE A 474 13.86 15.31 -1.15
N HIS A 475 14.62 14.46 -0.46
CA HIS A 475 15.78 13.77 -1.02
C HIS A 475 15.50 12.28 -1.14
N PHE A 476 15.55 11.75 -2.36
CA PHE A 476 15.36 10.33 -2.67
C PHE A 476 16.68 9.59 -2.94
N ASN A 477 17.82 10.29 -2.81
CA ASN A 477 19.16 9.70 -2.89
C ASN A 477 19.64 9.29 -1.50
N MET A 478 20.44 8.23 -1.42
CA MET A 478 21.17 7.87 -0.19
C MET A 478 22.45 8.67 0.01
N GLU A 479 22.96 9.38 -1.02
CA GLU A 479 24.18 10.20 -0.95
C GLU A 479 25.43 9.39 -0.48
N GLY A 480 25.48 8.11 -0.85
CA GLY A 480 26.56 7.19 -0.48
C GLY A 480 26.61 6.80 1.01
N ARG A 481 25.56 7.08 1.78
CA ARG A 481 25.46 6.75 3.21
C ARG A 481 24.97 5.31 3.41
N ASP A 482 25.46 4.66 4.45
CA ASP A 482 25.06 3.30 4.87
C ASP A 482 23.73 3.32 5.66
N LEU A 483 22.64 3.73 4.99
CA LEU A 483 21.30 3.81 5.59
C LEU A 483 20.50 2.52 5.37
N LEU A 484 20.37 2.14 4.11
CA LEU A 484 19.67 0.95 3.64
C LEU A 484 20.65 0.07 2.88
N ARG A 485 20.67 -1.22 3.23
CA ARG A 485 21.55 -2.21 2.62
C ARG A 485 20.75 -3.14 1.71
N VAL A 486 21.19 -3.25 0.47
CA VAL A 486 20.65 -4.16 -0.54
C VAL A 486 21.75 -5.15 -0.91
N TRP A 487 21.51 -6.43 -0.69
CA TRP A 487 22.49 -7.49 -0.91
C TRP A 487 22.00 -8.45 -1.99
N ASP A 488 22.93 -8.99 -2.77
CA ASP A 488 22.65 -10.02 -3.76
C ASP A 488 22.84 -11.41 -3.13
N VAL A 489 21.87 -12.30 -3.31
CA VAL A 489 21.92 -13.67 -2.77
C VAL A 489 23.10 -14.47 -3.28
N HIS A 490 23.62 -14.16 -4.47
CA HIS A 490 24.76 -14.83 -5.08
C HIS A 490 26.12 -14.40 -4.51
N HIS A 491 26.16 -13.32 -3.72
CA HIS A 491 27.37 -12.76 -3.10
C HIS A 491 27.15 -12.52 -1.60
N LEU A 492 26.35 -13.38 -0.96
CA LEU A 492 25.95 -13.20 0.43
C LEU A 492 27.16 -13.20 1.38
N ASP A 493 28.14 -14.07 1.17
CA ASP A 493 29.31 -14.17 2.05
C ASP A 493 30.16 -12.90 2.00
N GLU A 494 30.36 -12.32 0.81
CA GLU A 494 31.05 -11.04 0.64
C GLU A 494 30.27 -9.89 1.30
N HIS A 495 28.95 -9.85 1.11
CA HIS A 495 28.09 -8.86 1.76
C HIS A 495 28.08 -9.00 3.28
N LEU A 496 28.17 -10.21 3.82
CA LEU A 496 28.27 -10.43 5.27
C LEU A 496 29.58 -9.89 5.84
N VAL A 497 30.68 -9.99 5.08
CA VAL A 497 31.98 -9.43 5.48
C VAL A 497 31.96 -7.90 5.42
N GLU A 498 31.48 -7.30 4.34
CA GLU A 498 31.41 -5.83 4.20
C GLU A 498 30.35 -5.19 5.10
N GLY A 499 29.25 -5.90 5.34
CA GLY A 499 28.14 -5.46 6.18
C GLY A 499 28.44 -5.55 7.68
N HIS A 500 29.56 -6.12 8.10
CA HIS A 500 29.91 -6.21 9.51
C HIS A 500 29.99 -4.81 10.14
N GLN A 501 29.25 -4.59 11.21
CA GLN A 501 29.30 -3.36 11.99
C GLN A 501 30.20 -3.53 13.21
N GLU A 502 31.09 -2.56 13.48
CA GLU A 502 31.81 -2.53 14.74
C GLU A 502 30.84 -2.43 15.93
N ASN A 503 31.16 -3.11 17.02
CA ASN A 503 30.47 -2.87 18.28
C ASN A 503 31.04 -1.61 18.93
N PHE A 504 30.22 -0.57 19.06
CA PHE A 504 30.59 0.69 19.73
C PHE A 504 30.15 0.73 21.20
N ALA A 505 29.42 -0.27 21.70
CA ALA A 505 28.86 -0.25 23.05
C ALA A 505 29.93 -0.01 24.12
N ASP A 506 31.06 -0.72 24.03
CA ASP A 506 32.20 -0.62 24.96
C ASP A 506 32.99 0.69 24.83
N LYS A 507 32.67 1.54 23.86
CA LYS A 507 33.31 2.84 23.64
C LYS A 507 32.58 4.00 24.33
N SER A 508 31.54 3.73 25.13
CA SER A 508 30.83 4.73 25.94
C SER A 508 31.67 5.18 27.14
N MET A 509 31.69 6.48 27.43
CA MET A 509 32.27 7.03 28.67
C MET A 509 31.31 6.92 29.88
N TYR A 510 30.03 6.65 29.63
CA TYR A 510 29.00 6.56 30.66
C TYR A 510 28.84 5.11 31.12
N ASP A 511 28.86 4.91 32.43
CA ASP A 511 28.56 3.63 33.07
C ASP A 511 27.06 3.29 32.90
N ASP A 512 26.78 2.14 32.29
CA ASP A 512 25.44 1.65 32.03
C ASP A 512 25.05 0.45 32.92
N THR A 513 25.90 0.03 33.86
CA THR A 513 25.69 -1.17 34.68
C THR A 513 24.35 -1.18 35.42
N THR A 514 23.91 -0.01 35.93
CA THR A 514 22.61 0.14 36.59
C THR A 514 21.46 -0.08 35.61
N TYR A 515 21.54 0.47 34.40
CA TYR A 515 20.53 0.28 33.36
C TYR A 515 20.51 -1.17 32.87
N GLN A 516 21.67 -1.78 32.63
CA GLN A 516 21.75 -3.19 32.22
C GLN A 516 21.17 -4.12 33.30
N LYS A 517 21.36 -3.81 34.59
CA LYS A 517 20.72 -4.54 35.68
C LYS A 517 19.19 -4.43 35.61
N TRP A 518 18.65 -3.22 35.45
CA TRP A 518 17.21 -3.04 35.27
C TRP A 518 16.68 -3.78 34.04
N TYR A 519 17.40 -3.70 32.93
CA TYR A 519 17.02 -4.39 31.70
C TYR A 519 17.04 -5.91 31.88
N ALA A 520 17.98 -6.47 32.65
CA ALA A 520 18.02 -7.91 32.94
C ALA A 520 16.88 -8.39 33.84
N GLU A 521 16.44 -7.56 34.79
CA GLU A 521 15.35 -7.89 35.72
C GLU A 521 13.96 -7.75 35.07
N ASN A 522 13.82 -6.83 34.11
CA ASN A 522 12.54 -6.49 33.47
C ASN A 522 12.41 -7.08 32.05
N HIS A 523 11.34 -6.72 31.34
CA HIS A 523 11.22 -6.97 29.90
C HIS A 523 12.15 -6.01 29.14
N LYS A 524 12.85 -6.52 28.13
CA LYS A 524 13.76 -5.73 27.28
C LYS A 524 13.16 -5.60 25.88
N TRP A 525 12.20 -4.70 25.71
CA TRP A 525 11.47 -4.54 24.45
C TRP A 525 12.40 -4.11 23.29
N GLY A 526 12.20 -4.72 22.13
CA GLY A 526 12.93 -4.40 20.91
C GLY A 526 12.13 -4.70 19.65
N MET A 527 12.58 -4.13 18.54
CA MET A 527 11.96 -4.29 17.23
C MET A 527 13.01 -4.67 16.19
N SER A 528 12.63 -5.50 15.24
CA SER A 528 13.40 -5.77 14.02
C SER A 528 12.51 -5.59 12.80
N ILE A 529 13.02 -4.91 11.77
CA ILE A 529 12.28 -4.62 10.54
C ILE A 529 12.99 -5.29 9.37
N ASP A 530 12.28 -6.20 8.71
CA ASP A 530 12.78 -6.88 7.52
C ASP A 530 12.55 -6.05 6.25
N LEU A 531 13.62 -5.42 5.74
CA LEU A 531 13.56 -4.61 4.52
C LEU A 531 13.33 -5.46 3.27
N ASN A 532 13.66 -6.75 3.33
CA ASN A 532 13.36 -7.68 2.25
C ASN A 532 11.85 -7.83 2.05
N SER A 533 11.10 -7.97 3.15
CA SER A 533 9.64 -8.15 3.15
C SER A 533 8.86 -6.84 3.13
N CYS A 534 9.50 -5.70 3.46
CA CYS A 534 8.83 -4.40 3.39
C CYS A 534 8.56 -3.99 1.93
N VAL A 535 7.28 -3.79 1.60
CA VAL A 535 6.83 -3.36 0.26
C VAL A 535 6.45 -1.87 0.17
N GLY A 536 6.64 -1.11 1.26
CA GLY A 536 6.30 0.31 1.28
C GLY A 536 4.79 0.65 1.30
N CYS A 537 3.91 -0.29 1.66
CA CYS A 537 2.44 -0.11 1.60
C CYS A 537 1.83 0.98 2.50
N ASN A 538 2.61 1.61 3.40
CA ASN A 538 2.15 2.63 4.37
C ASN A 538 1.03 2.22 5.36
N ALA A 539 0.53 0.99 5.34
CA ALA A 539 -0.48 0.53 6.30
C ALA A 539 -0.03 0.73 7.76
N CYS A 540 1.26 0.52 8.03
CA CYS A 540 1.85 0.73 9.36
C CYS A 540 1.84 2.21 9.80
N VAL A 541 1.93 3.16 8.87
CA VAL A 541 1.83 4.61 9.15
C VAL A 541 0.41 4.94 9.61
N LEU A 542 -0.59 4.52 8.84
CA LEU A 542 -2.01 4.71 9.19
C LEU A 542 -2.38 4.04 10.51
N ALA A 543 -1.95 2.80 10.74
CA ALA A 543 -2.23 2.11 11.99
C ALA A 543 -1.59 2.81 13.20
N CYS A 544 -0.38 3.39 13.02
CA CYS A 544 0.23 4.19 14.06
C CYS A 544 -0.60 5.47 14.32
N GLN A 545 -1.13 6.09 13.26
CA GLN A 545 -1.99 7.27 13.35
C GLN A 545 -3.32 6.99 14.05
N SER A 546 -4.02 5.92 13.67
CA SER A 546 -5.30 5.51 14.27
C SER A 546 -5.13 5.08 15.73
N GLU A 547 -4.11 4.27 16.03
CA GLU A 547 -3.88 3.73 17.36
C GLU A 547 -3.46 4.81 18.37
N ASN A 548 -2.61 5.74 17.94
CA ASN A 548 -1.94 6.67 18.85
C ASN A 548 -2.51 8.09 18.76
N ASN A 549 -3.74 8.28 18.29
CA ASN A 549 -4.41 9.58 18.22
C ASN A 549 -3.57 10.66 17.54
N ILE A 550 -2.82 10.31 16.50
CA ILE A 550 -1.96 11.28 15.80
C ILE A 550 -2.88 12.21 14.97
N PRO A 551 -2.73 13.54 15.11
CA PRO A 551 -3.59 14.47 14.37
C PRO A 551 -3.29 14.44 12.87
N VAL A 552 -4.28 14.85 12.07
CA VAL A 552 -4.09 15.12 10.65
C VAL A 552 -3.52 16.53 10.47
N VAL A 553 -2.53 16.69 9.59
CA VAL A 553 -1.95 17.99 9.23
C VAL A 553 -2.30 18.37 7.80
N GLY A 554 -2.87 19.56 7.61
CA GLY A 554 -3.25 20.08 6.29
C GLY A 554 -2.07 20.40 5.36
N LYS A 555 -2.36 20.42 4.05
CA LYS A 555 -1.39 20.63 2.95
C LYS A 555 -0.34 21.70 3.23
N GLU A 556 -0.77 22.92 3.57
CA GLU A 556 0.12 24.07 3.79
C GLU A 556 1.18 23.87 4.90
N GLN A 557 0.89 23.01 5.88
CA GLN A 557 1.82 22.72 6.97
C GLN A 557 2.72 21.53 6.62
N VAL A 558 2.23 20.58 5.82
CA VAL A 558 3.06 19.50 5.25
C VAL A 558 4.11 20.07 4.29
N GLU A 559 3.76 21.08 3.48
CA GLU A 559 4.72 21.83 2.63
C GLU A 559 5.87 22.45 3.44
N LYS A 560 5.66 22.71 4.73
CA LYS A 560 6.66 23.25 5.67
C LYS A 560 7.38 22.15 6.45
N SER A 561 7.23 20.89 6.04
CA SER A 561 7.77 19.69 6.70
C SER A 561 7.33 19.54 8.17
N ARG A 562 6.02 19.69 8.41
CA ARG A 562 5.38 19.61 9.73
C ARG A 562 4.33 18.50 9.83
N GLU A 563 4.40 17.50 8.96
CA GLU A 563 3.54 16.32 9.00
C GLU A 563 3.69 15.59 10.36
N MET A 564 2.61 14.99 10.87
CA MET A 564 2.63 14.40 12.22
C MET A 564 2.85 12.89 12.27
N HIS A 565 3.46 12.28 11.26
CA HIS A 565 3.70 10.83 11.24
C HIS A 565 4.82 10.36 12.19
N TRP A 566 4.48 9.53 13.19
CA TRP A 566 5.45 8.97 14.15
C TRP A 566 6.38 7.92 13.56
N MET A 567 5.95 7.32 12.46
CA MET A 567 6.77 6.48 11.61
C MET A 567 6.56 6.92 10.18
N ARG A 568 7.65 6.96 9.41
CA ARG A 568 7.63 7.25 7.98
C ARG A 568 8.24 6.08 7.24
N ILE A 569 7.88 5.89 5.99
CA ILE A 569 8.59 4.98 5.11
C ILE A 569 9.41 5.86 4.17
N ASP A 570 10.72 5.80 4.28
CA ASP A 570 11.63 6.51 3.37
C ASP A 570 11.76 5.68 2.08
N THR A 571 11.77 6.34 0.92
CA THR A 571 12.01 5.70 -0.38
C THR A 571 13.33 6.19 -0.95
N TYR A 572 14.23 5.25 -1.28
CA TYR A 572 15.51 5.56 -1.89
C TYR A 572 15.66 4.89 -3.25
N TYR A 573 16.19 5.63 -4.22
CA TYR A 573 16.61 5.06 -5.49
C TYR A 573 18.12 4.85 -5.46
N SER A 574 18.56 3.74 -6.05
CA SER A 574 19.98 3.40 -6.22
C SER A 574 20.31 3.24 -7.72
N GLY A 575 21.59 3.17 -8.05
CA GLY A 575 22.08 3.02 -9.42
C GLY A 575 22.73 4.27 -10.00
N GLY A 576 23.38 4.10 -11.15
CA GLY A 576 24.13 5.17 -11.84
C GLY A 576 23.31 6.03 -12.79
N SER A 577 22.05 5.69 -13.04
CA SER A 577 21.15 6.39 -13.97
C SER A 577 19.80 6.66 -13.31
N ILE A 578 19.29 7.88 -13.45
CA ILE A 578 17.93 8.23 -12.99
C ILE A 578 16.84 7.67 -13.92
N ASN A 579 17.16 7.49 -15.20
CA ASN A 579 16.23 6.91 -16.18
C ASN A 579 16.07 5.41 -15.93
N GLU A 580 17.13 4.76 -15.43
CA GLU A 580 17.17 3.31 -15.17
C GLU A 580 17.75 3.06 -13.76
N PRO A 581 16.99 3.37 -12.69
CA PRO A 581 17.42 3.09 -11.33
C PRO A 581 17.45 1.58 -11.09
N GLU A 582 18.33 1.12 -10.20
CA GLU A 582 18.42 -0.30 -9.79
C GLU A 582 17.24 -0.76 -8.91
N GLY A 583 16.27 0.13 -8.69
CA GLY A 583 15.04 -0.10 -7.94
C GLY A 583 14.74 1.03 -6.95
N ALA A 584 13.50 1.03 -6.46
CA ALA A 584 13.12 1.81 -5.29
C ALA A 584 13.19 0.92 -4.05
N HIS A 585 13.83 1.40 -3.00
CA HIS A 585 14.04 0.68 -1.75
C HIS A 585 13.30 1.39 -0.62
N PHE A 586 12.65 0.63 0.26
CA PHE A 586 11.82 1.17 1.33
C PHE A 586 12.46 0.95 2.69
N GLN A 587 12.53 2.00 3.51
CA GLN A 587 12.98 1.92 4.89
C GLN A 587 11.95 2.54 5.83
N PRO A 588 11.18 1.74 6.59
CA PRO A 588 10.36 2.26 7.68
C PRO A 588 11.26 2.81 8.80
N VAL A 589 11.15 4.11 9.08
CA VAL A 589 11.91 4.81 10.11
C VAL A 589 10.95 5.36 11.17
N LEU A 590 11.14 4.92 12.42
CA LEU A 590 10.41 5.35 13.60
C LEU A 590 11.39 5.67 14.74
N CYS A 591 10.88 6.00 15.93
CA CYS A 591 11.75 6.09 17.10
C CYS A 591 12.43 4.75 17.37
N MET A 592 13.77 4.75 17.34
CA MET A 592 14.57 3.55 17.54
C MET A 592 14.64 3.08 19.00
N GLN A 593 14.05 3.82 19.95
CA GLN A 593 14.22 3.64 21.40
C GLN A 593 15.69 3.40 21.77
N CYS A 594 16.53 4.40 21.51
CA CYS A 594 17.99 4.35 21.70
C CYS A 594 18.32 4.20 23.19
N GLU A 595 19.13 3.22 23.61
CA GLU A 595 19.57 3.13 25.02
C GLU A 595 20.41 4.36 25.41
N LEU A 596 21.34 4.77 24.54
CA LEU A 596 22.07 6.03 24.66
C LEU A 596 21.35 7.13 23.88
N ALA A 597 20.20 7.58 24.39
CA ALA A 597 19.32 8.53 23.70
C ALA A 597 19.83 9.99 23.75
N PRO A 598 20.34 10.56 22.63
CA PRO A 598 20.77 11.96 22.60
C PRO A 598 19.59 12.94 22.80
N CYS A 599 18.37 12.50 22.50
CA CYS A 599 17.18 13.31 22.64
C CYS A 599 16.71 13.50 24.09
N GLU A 600 17.20 12.70 25.05
CA GLU A 600 16.85 12.84 26.47
C GLU A 600 17.67 13.89 27.18
N VAL A 601 18.99 13.81 27.07
CA VAL A 601 19.95 14.67 27.78
C VAL A 601 19.80 16.16 27.45
N VAL A 602 19.14 16.48 26.33
CA VAL A 602 18.88 17.87 25.88
C VAL A 602 17.53 18.42 26.33
N CYS A 603 16.70 17.63 27.02
CA CYS A 603 15.40 18.09 27.50
C CYS A 603 15.53 18.80 28.86
N PRO A 604 15.36 20.14 28.94
CA PRO A 604 15.62 20.88 30.18
C PRO A 604 14.60 20.59 31.29
N VAL A 605 13.46 19.98 30.95
CA VAL A 605 12.34 19.70 31.86
C VAL A 605 12.10 18.21 32.05
N THR A 606 13.02 17.36 31.58
CA THR A 606 12.95 15.90 31.69
C THR A 606 11.63 15.30 31.21
N ALA A 607 11.05 15.87 30.14
CA ALA A 607 9.84 15.35 29.50
C ALA A 607 10.08 14.07 28.67
N THR A 608 11.34 13.67 28.51
CA THR A 608 11.71 12.41 27.86
C THR A 608 12.77 11.71 28.69
N VAL A 609 12.50 10.46 29.05
CA VAL A 609 13.30 9.66 29.99
C VAL A 609 13.16 8.18 29.65
N HIS A 610 14.17 7.37 29.98
CA HIS A 610 14.04 5.93 29.95
C HIS A 610 13.26 5.40 31.14
N ASN A 611 12.42 4.39 30.89
CA ASN A 611 11.85 3.55 31.94
C ASN A 611 12.71 2.29 32.20
N PRO A 612 12.41 1.50 33.24
CA PRO A 612 13.17 0.28 33.57
C PRO A 612 13.17 -0.82 32.49
N GLU A 613 12.24 -0.79 31.53
CA GLU A 613 12.19 -1.72 30.39
C GLU A 613 13.06 -1.24 29.19
N GLY A 614 13.63 -0.03 29.31
CA GLY A 614 14.47 0.59 28.30
C GLY A 614 13.68 1.26 27.17
N LEU A 615 12.38 1.50 27.37
CA LEU A 615 11.62 2.35 26.47
C LEU A 615 11.97 3.80 26.75
N ASN A 616 12.17 4.57 25.68
CA ASN A 616 12.27 6.01 25.79
C ASN A 616 10.84 6.54 25.95
N ASP A 617 10.45 7.02 27.12
CA ASP A 617 9.11 7.53 27.37
C ASP A 617 9.04 9.02 27.02
N MET A 618 8.01 9.42 26.27
CA MET A 618 7.71 10.82 25.99
C MET A 618 6.51 11.24 26.83
N VAL A 619 6.78 11.99 27.89
CA VAL A 619 5.76 12.45 28.83
C VAL A 619 5.17 13.77 28.31
N TYR A 620 4.06 13.68 27.60
CA TYR A 620 3.48 14.79 26.82
C TYR A 620 3.17 16.03 27.66
N ASN A 621 2.60 15.87 28.85
CA ASN A 621 2.19 16.99 29.74
C ASN A 621 3.38 17.75 30.35
N ARG A 622 4.59 17.18 30.34
CA ARG A 622 5.80 17.83 30.86
C ARG A 622 6.54 18.64 29.79
N CYS A 623 6.25 18.39 28.52
CA CYS A 623 6.93 19.04 27.41
C CYS A 623 6.58 20.54 27.32
N VAL A 624 7.59 21.40 27.42
CA VAL A 624 7.44 22.87 27.27
C VAL A 624 7.78 23.38 25.86
N GLY A 625 7.97 22.48 24.90
CA GLY A 625 8.07 22.83 23.48
C GLY A 625 9.37 23.49 23.01
N THR A 626 10.50 23.27 23.70
CA THR A 626 11.82 23.80 23.26
C THR A 626 12.29 23.23 21.92
N ARG A 627 11.78 22.07 21.51
CA ARG A 627 12.10 21.33 20.28
C ARG A 627 13.52 20.78 20.14
N TYR A 628 14.41 21.03 21.12
CA TYR A 628 15.81 20.62 21.03
C TYR A 628 15.99 19.09 20.92
N CYS A 629 15.10 18.31 21.55
CA CYS A 629 15.09 16.85 21.43
C CYS A 629 14.90 16.35 19.98
N SER A 630 14.26 17.11 19.10
CA SER A 630 14.18 16.78 17.67
C SER A 630 15.49 17.06 16.95
N ASN A 631 16.13 18.21 17.21
CA ASN A 631 17.41 18.56 16.61
C ASN A 631 18.49 17.52 16.93
N ASN A 632 18.55 17.07 18.19
CA ASN A 632 19.56 16.10 18.64
C ASN A 632 19.21 14.64 18.29
N CYS A 633 17.97 14.35 17.88
CA CYS A 633 17.61 13.03 17.38
C CYS A 633 18.20 12.84 15.97
N PRO A 634 19.13 11.89 15.75
CA PRO A 634 19.79 11.74 14.45
C PRO A 634 18.81 11.28 13.37
N TYR A 635 17.78 10.53 13.74
CA TYR A 635 16.76 10.01 12.82
C TYR A 635 15.64 11.00 12.49
N LYS A 636 15.59 12.15 13.18
CA LYS A 636 14.53 13.17 13.06
C LYS A 636 13.12 12.55 13.09
N VAL A 637 12.84 11.74 14.12
CA VAL A 637 11.56 11.01 14.34
C VAL A 637 10.74 11.54 15.51
N ARG A 638 11.16 12.69 16.07
CA ARG A 638 10.37 13.47 17.02
C ARG A 638 9.51 14.45 16.23
N ARG A 639 8.20 14.45 16.44
CA ARG A 639 7.20 15.23 15.70
C ARG A 639 6.57 16.27 16.61
N PHE A 640 6.51 17.53 16.17
CA PHE A 640 6.13 18.63 17.04
C PHE A 640 4.76 19.18 16.65
N ASN A 641 3.86 19.31 17.62
CA ASN A 641 2.59 20.01 17.41
C ASN A 641 2.83 21.52 17.32
N PHE A 642 3.17 22.02 16.13
CA PHE A 642 3.41 23.45 15.90
C PHE A 642 2.16 24.31 16.17
N LEU A 643 1.01 23.79 15.77
CA LEU A 643 -0.30 24.41 15.94
C LEU A 643 -1.20 23.48 16.75
N LEU A 644 -2.43 23.93 17.01
CA LEU A 644 -3.47 23.06 17.54
C LEU A 644 -4.03 22.22 16.38
N TYR A 645 -3.39 21.09 16.08
CA TYR A 645 -3.80 20.20 14.99
C TYR A 645 -4.99 19.30 15.33
N GLN A 646 -5.26 19.09 16.61
CA GLN A 646 -6.40 18.30 17.07
C GLN A 646 -7.69 19.13 17.08
N ASP A 647 -8.77 18.57 16.54
CA ASP A 647 -10.13 19.10 16.67
C ASP A 647 -10.78 18.60 17.97
N TRP A 648 -11.01 19.49 18.93
CA TRP A 648 -11.60 19.15 20.24
C TRP A 648 -13.11 19.37 20.30
N ASP A 649 -13.66 20.02 19.29
CA ASP A 649 -15.02 20.55 19.30
C ASP A 649 -15.98 19.61 18.58
N THR A 650 -15.54 18.99 17.47
CA THR A 650 -16.33 18.03 16.70
C THR A 650 -16.54 16.74 17.51
N ALA A 651 -17.78 16.49 17.94
CA ALA A 651 -18.13 15.35 18.78
C ALA A 651 -17.81 13.99 18.12
N GLN A 652 -18.02 13.89 16.81
CA GLN A 652 -17.79 12.67 16.04
C GLN A 652 -16.33 12.20 16.10
N TYR A 653 -15.37 13.12 16.10
CA TYR A 653 -13.94 12.78 16.18
C TYR A 653 -13.51 12.29 17.57
N LYS A 654 -14.30 12.52 18.61
CA LYS A 654 -14.00 12.00 19.96
C LYS A 654 -14.13 10.48 20.00
N LEU A 655 -15.06 9.91 19.23
CA LEU A 655 -15.32 8.47 19.20
C LEU A 655 -14.22 7.67 18.48
N MET A 656 -13.51 8.28 17.53
CA MET A 656 -12.43 7.59 16.80
C MET A 656 -11.14 7.46 17.62
N ARG A 657 -11.02 8.24 18.70
CA ARG A 657 -9.77 8.35 19.46
C ARG A 657 -9.64 7.19 20.44
N ASN A 658 -8.46 6.59 20.47
CA ASN A 658 -8.10 5.58 21.45
C ASN A 658 -8.14 6.19 22.88
N PRO A 659 -8.97 5.68 23.80
CA PRO A 659 -9.07 6.22 25.15
C PRO A 659 -7.81 6.00 25.98
N GLU A 660 -6.98 5.03 25.61
CA GLU A 660 -5.76 4.65 26.34
C GLU A 660 -4.53 5.50 25.96
N VAL A 661 -4.70 6.46 25.03
CA VAL A 661 -3.59 7.31 24.56
C VAL A 661 -3.96 8.78 24.72
N SER A 662 -3.11 9.54 25.41
CA SER A 662 -3.31 10.99 25.59
C SER A 662 -3.49 11.69 24.24
N ILE A 663 -4.48 12.58 24.13
CA ILE A 663 -4.62 13.48 22.97
C ILE A 663 -3.75 14.70 23.24
N ARG A 664 -2.85 15.04 22.31
CA ARG A 664 -1.87 16.12 22.52
C ARG A 664 -2.43 17.46 22.07
N SER A 665 -2.04 18.50 22.81
CA SER A 665 -2.30 19.89 22.44
C SER A 665 -1.13 20.48 21.64
N ARG A 666 -1.23 21.77 21.30
CA ARG A 666 -0.13 22.54 20.70
C ARG A 666 1.08 22.60 21.62
N GLY A 667 2.26 22.76 21.02
CA GLY A 667 3.51 23.00 21.76
C GLY A 667 4.17 21.76 22.35
N VAL A 668 3.68 20.56 22.02
CA VAL A 668 4.15 19.29 22.60
C VAL A 668 4.83 18.43 21.54
N MET A 669 5.94 17.81 21.92
CA MET A 669 6.65 16.84 21.09
C MET A 669 6.03 15.44 21.22
N GLU A 670 6.02 14.70 20.13
CA GLU A 670 5.57 13.33 20.02
C GLU A 670 6.62 12.45 19.36
N LYS A 671 6.46 11.14 19.50
CA LYS A 671 7.28 10.12 18.85
C LYS A 671 6.61 8.77 18.97
N CYS A 672 7.05 7.80 18.17
CA CYS A 672 6.72 6.39 18.41
C CYS A 672 7.13 5.97 19.83
N THR A 673 6.20 5.35 20.55
CA THR A 673 6.37 4.83 21.93
C THR A 673 6.46 3.31 21.97
N TYR A 674 6.60 2.62 20.82
CA TYR A 674 6.35 1.17 20.74
C TYR A 674 4.95 0.75 21.23
N CYS A 675 3.96 1.65 21.10
CA CYS A 675 2.59 1.42 21.56
C CYS A 675 2.57 1.04 23.06
N THR A 676 3.15 1.89 23.92
CA THR A 676 3.20 1.68 25.38
C THR A 676 1.87 1.31 26.01
N GLN A 677 0.74 1.80 25.47
CA GLN A 677 -0.61 1.43 25.90
C GLN A 677 -0.88 -0.07 25.74
N ARG A 678 -0.42 -0.69 24.65
CA ARG A 678 -0.56 -2.13 24.40
C ARG A 678 0.38 -2.96 25.26
N ILE A 679 1.62 -2.47 25.45
CA ILE A 679 2.59 -3.07 26.36
C ILE A 679 2.01 -3.09 27.79
N SER A 680 1.49 -1.94 28.23
CA SER A 680 0.93 -1.78 29.59
C SER A 680 -0.28 -2.68 29.80
N ALA A 681 -1.20 -2.75 28.84
CA ALA A 681 -2.36 -3.63 28.92
C ALA A 681 -1.96 -5.11 29.06
N ALA A 682 -1.08 -5.60 28.19
CA ALA A 682 -0.64 -7.00 28.26
C ALA A 682 0.16 -7.30 29.53
N ARG A 683 0.97 -6.36 30.01
CA ARG A 683 1.70 -6.49 31.28
C ARG A 683 0.74 -6.61 32.45
N ILE A 684 -0.29 -5.77 32.51
CA ILE A 684 -1.30 -5.80 33.58
C ILE A 684 -2.02 -7.16 33.59
N GLU A 685 -2.40 -7.70 32.43
CA GLU A 685 -3.04 -9.02 32.37
C GLU A 685 -2.09 -10.16 32.77
N ALA A 686 -0.82 -10.10 32.34
CA ALA A 686 0.17 -11.09 32.74
C ALA A 686 0.46 -11.04 34.26
N GLU A 687 0.50 -9.84 34.86
CA GLU A 687 0.68 -9.65 36.30
C GLU A 687 -0.50 -10.21 37.11
N LYS A 688 -1.75 -10.02 36.66
CA LYS A 688 -2.95 -10.63 37.27
C LYS A 688 -2.86 -12.16 37.30
N ASP A 689 -2.31 -12.74 36.23
CA ASP A 689 -2.08 -14.18 36.08
C ASP A 689 -0.83 -14.69 36.83
N GLY A 690 -0.04 -13.80 37.46
CA GLY A 690 1.20 -14.18 38.13
C GLY A 690 2.31 -14.69 37.19
N ARG A 691 2.31 -14.24 35.94
CA ARG A 691 3.25 -14.68 34.88
C ARG A 691 3.90 -13.49 34.16
N ARG A 692 4.92 -13.78 33.36
CA ARG A 692 5.50 -12.80 32.42
C ARG A 692 4.69 -12.73 31.14
N VAL A 693 4.81 -11.61 30.43
CA VAL A 693 4.26 -11.45 29.07
C VAL A 693 4.96 -12.42 28.13
N ARG A 694 4.19 -13.08 27.26
CA ARG A 694 4.69 -14.06 26.29
C ARG A 694 4.89 -13.44 24.91
N ASP A 695 5.77 -14.04 24.09
CA ASP A 695 5.94 -13.63 22.69
C ASP A 695 4.60 -13.69 21.94
N GLY A 696 4.27 -12.62 21.21
CA GLY A 696 3.00 -12.49 20.49
C GLY A 696 1.80 -11.99 21.31
N GLU A 697 1.88 -11.85 22.64
CA GLU A 697 0.81 -11.22 23.43
C GLU A 697 0.77 -9.70 23.25
N VAL A 698 1.93 -9.09 22.99
CA VAL A 698 2.02 -7.68 22.59
C VAL A 698 2.31 -7.59 21.11
N LEU A 699 1.32 -7.13 20.35
CA LEU A 699 1.49 -6.73 18.95
C LEU A 699 1.32 -5.22 18.84
N THR A 700 2.38 -4.53 18.44
CA THR A 700 2.31 -3.10 18.12
C THR A 700 1.38 -2.87 16.93
N ALA A 701 0.76 -1.69 16.83
CA ALA A 701 -0.17 -1.40 15.73
C ALA A 701 0.48 -1.53 14.34
N CYS A 702 1.73 -1.09 14.21
CA CYS A 702 2.48 -1.21 12.96
C CYS A 702 2.83 -2.66 12.60
N GLN A 703 3.04 -3.53 13.60
CA GLN A 703 3.24 -4.97 13.39
C GLN A 703 1.93 -5.67 13.00
N SER A 704 0.82 -5.42 13.71
CA SER A 704 -0.45 -6.13 13.51
C SER A 704 -1.07 -5.88 12.14
N VAL A 705 -0.80 -4.73 11.52
CA VAL A 705 -1.35 -4.36 10.21
C VAL A 705 -0.41 -4.73 9.04
N CYS A 706 0.85 -5.09 9.31
CA CYS A 706 1.84 -5.28 8.26
C CYS A 706 1.53 -6.56 7.47
N PRO A 707 1.09 -6.47 6.20
CA PRO A 707 0.60 -7.65 5.46
C PRO A 707 1.71 -8.66 5.16
N THR A 708 2.96 -8.20 5.11
CA THR A 708 4.12 -9.05 4.83
C THR A 708 4.85 -9.53 6.09
N GLY A 709 4.39 -9.15 7.28
CA GLY A 709 5.05 -9.50 8.54
C GLY A 709 6.46 -8.92 8.70
N ALA A 710 6.77 -7.81 8.00
CA ALA A 710 8.10 -7.21 8.00
C ALA A 710 8.53 -6.67 9.38
N ILE A 711 7.59 -6.19 10.20
CA ILE A 711 7.88 -5.62 11.52
C ILE A 711 7.67 -6.70 12.57
N VAL A 712 8.71 -7.00 13.35
CA VAL A 712 8.65 -7.95 14.47
C VAL A 712 9.04 -7.24 15.76
N PHE A 713 8.12 -7.21 16.72
CA PHE A 713 8.33 -6.65 18.05
C PHE A 713 8.19 -7.74 19.11
N GLY A 714 8.95 -7.62 20.20
CA GLY A 714 8.88 -8.54 21.32
C GLY A 714 9.94 -8.26 22.38
N ASP A 715 10.02 -9.14 23.38
CA ASP A 715 11.03 -9.09 24.44
C ASP A 715 12.35 -9.71 23.94
N MET A 716 13.44 -8.93 23.98
CA MET A 716 14.77 -9.38 23.60
C MET A 716 15.44 -10.26 24.66
N ASN A 717 14.97 -10.20 25.91
CA ASN A 717 15.49 -11.08 26.98
C ASN A 717 14.96 -12.50 26.88
N ASP A 718 13.80 -12.70 26.24
CA ASP A 718 13.30 -14.04 25.94
C ASP A 718 14.07 -14.61 24.72
N PRO A 719 14.97 -15.59 24.91
CA PRO A 719 15.75 -16.14 23.81
C PRO A 719 14.90 -16.92 22.79
N LEU A 720 13.66 -17.30 23.15
CA LEU A 720 12.73 -18.00 22.28
C LEU A 720 11.88 -17.04 21.45
N SER A 721 11.83 -15.75 21.79
CA SER A 721 11.05 -14.75 21.07
C SER A 721 11.51 -14.62 19.62
N LYS A 722 10.57 -14.27 18.73
CA LYS A 722 10.89 -14.05 17.32
C LYS A 722 11.94 -12.94 17.13
N VAL A 723 11.82 -11.84 17.88
CA VAL A 723 12.74 -10.70 17.74
C VAL A 723 14.17 -11.04 18.18
N ALA A 724 14.35 -11.81 19.27
CA ALA A 724 15.67 -12.22 19.74
C ALA A 724 16.38 -13.13 18.74
N LYS A 725 15.63 -14.00 18.04
CA LYS A 725 16.16 -14.86 16.98
C LYS A 725 16.55 -14.05 15.74
N ILE A 726 15.70 -13.12 15.30
CA ILE A 726 15.97 -12.29 14.10
C ILE A 726 17.20 -11.40 14.33
N LYS A 727 17.33 -10.79 15.50
CA LYS A 727 18.48 -9.92 15.81
C LYS A 727 19.84 -10.63 15.82
N LYS A 728 19.86 -11.97 15.89
CA LYS A 728 21.08 -12.80 15.77
C LYS A 728 21.43 -13.16 14.32
N ASP A 729 20.54 -12.90 13.37
CA ASP A 729 20.85 -13.10 11.95
C ASP A 729 21.96 -12.14 11.53
N LYS A 730 22.92 -12.62 10.75
CA LYS A 730 24.09 -11.83 10.35
C LYS A 730 23.74 -10.68 9.38
N ARG A 731 22.53 -10.68 8.81
CA ARG A 731 21.98 -9.57 8.01
C ARG A 731 21.45 -8.42 8.87
N ASN A 732 21.28 -8.64 10.17
CA ASN A 732 20.76 -7.63 11.08
C ASN A 732 21.80 -6.52 11.30
N TYR A 733 21.37 -5.27 11.24
CA TYR A 733 22.23 -4.11 11.43
C TYR A 733 21.50 -2.96 12.14
N ASN A 734 22.29 -2.10 12.79
CA ASN A 734 21.85 -0.88 13.45
C ASN A 734 21.93 0.30 12.46
N LEU A 735 20.91 1.15 12.42
CA LEU A 735 20.95 2.37 11.62
C LEU A 735 21.79 3.45 12.31
N LEU A 736 22.76 4.02 11.61
CA LEU A 736 23.72 5.02 12.12
C LEU A 736 24.51 4.51 13.36
N ASN A 737 25.00 3.28 13.27
CA ASN A 737 25.70 2.59 14.37
C ASN A 737 26.94 3.35 14.86
N GLU A 738 27.60 4.10 13.97
CA GLU A 738 28.76 4.94 14.26
C GLU A 738 28.50 6.04 15.30
N LEU A 739 27.23 6.40 15.53
CA LEU A 739 26.85 7.39 16.55
C LEU A 739 26.71 6.79 17.95
N ASN A 740 26.83 5.45 18.08
CA ASN A 740 26.69 4.71 19.34
C ASN A 740 25.42 5.05 20.13
N THR A 741 24.28 5.24 19.45
CA THR A 741 22.98 5.47 20.11
C THR A 741 22.38 4.20 20.70
N GLN A 742 22.94 3.03 20.37
CA GLN A 742 22.45 1.71 20.79
C GLN A 742 20.93 1.54 20.57
N PRO A 743 20.48 1.54 19.30
CA PRO A 743 19.05 1.47 18.97
C PRO A 743 18.43 0.10 19.30
N ARG A 744 17.23 0.09 19.87
CA ARG A 744 16.42 -1.13 20.07
C ARG A 744 15.70 -1.59 18.80
N THR A 745 15.45 -0.68 17.86
CA THR A 745 15.00 -1.03 16.51
C THR A 745 16.21 -1.34 15.63
N THR A 746 16.21 -2.51 14.98
CA THR A 746 17.23 -2.90 14.00
C THR A 746 16.59 -3.29 12.68
N TYR A 747 17.42 -3.44 11.65
CA TYR A 747 16.99 -3.73 10.29
C TYR A 747 17.65 -4.98 9.76
N MET A 748 16.94 -5.75 8.96
CA MET A 748 17.52 -6.79 8.12
C MET A 748 17.79 -6.23 6.74
N ALA A 749 18.96 -6.48 6.18
CA ALA A 749 19.28 -6.09 4.80
C ALA A 749 18.25 -6.65 3.81
N GLU A 750 17.90 -5.85 2.80
CA GLU A 750 17.10 -6.30 1.67
C GLU A 750 17.91 -7.31 0.85
N MET A 751 17.27 -8.38 0.40
CA MET A 751 17.92 -9.42 -0.41
C MET A 751 17.33 -9.43 -1.82
N LYS A 752 18.18 -9.26 -2.83
CA LYS A 752 17.81 -9.42 -4.24
C LYS A 752 18.30 -10.77 -4.75
N ASN A 753 17.45 -11.44 -5.53
CA ASN A 753 17.71 -12.72 -6.18
C ASN A 753 17.86 -12.50 -7.70
N ARG A 754 18.84 -11.69 -8.10
CA ARG A 754 19.05 -11.32 -9.50
C ARG A 754 19.52 -12.52 -10.33
N ASN A 755 18.89 -12.76 -11.46
CA ASN A 755 19.31 -13.79 -12.42
C ASN A 755 20.55 -13.32 -13.20
N LYS A 756 21.63 -14.11 -13.12
CA LYS A 756 22.92 -13.84 -13.79
C LYS A 756 22.85 -13.86 -15.32
N GLU A 757 21.85 -14.50 -15.91
CA GLU A 757 21.64 -14.51 -17.37
C GLU A 757 20.98 -13.24 -17.89
N MET A 758 20.48 -12.36 -17.01
CA MET A 758 19.75 -11.18 -17.43
C MET A 758 20.69 -10.11 -17.97
N PRO A 759 20.31 -9.40 -19.05
CA PRO A 759 21.16 -8.37 -19.65
C PRO A 759 21.37 -7.15 -18.73
N ASP A 760 20.47 -6.93 -17.77
CA ASP A 760 20.55 -5.89 -16.75
C ASP A 760 21.30 -6.34 -15.48
N TYR A 761 21.79 -7.60 -15.42
CA TYR A 761 22.55 -8.09 -14.29
C TYR A 761 23.90 -7.37 -14.17
N LYS A 762 24.09 -6.71 -13.02
CA LYS A 762 25.37 -6.14 -12.62
C LYS A 762 25.83 -6.82 -11.34
N ALA A 763 27.01 -7.46 -11.40
CA ALA A 763 27.63 -8.01 -10.20
C ALA A 763 27.96 -6.87 -9.22
N PRO A 764 27.73 -7.04 -7.91
CA PRO A 764 28.10 -6.04 -6.92
C PRO A 764 29.59 -5.72 -6.97
N VAL A 765 29.94 -4.45 -6.76
CA VAL A 765 31.33 -4.00 -6.67
C VAL A 765 31.74 -3.92 -5.21
N PHE A 766 32.55 -4.86 -4.77
CA PHE A 766 33.12 -4.91 -3.42
C PHE A 766 34.39 -4.06 -3.34
N LYS A 767 34.57 -3.31 -2.25
CA LYS A 767 35.81 -2.56 -2.02
C LYS A 767 36.90 -3.58 -1.68
N LYS A 768 37.86 -3.78 -2.58
CA LYS A 768 39.10 -4.51 -2.24
C LYS A 768 39.73 -3.83 -1.03
N LYS A 769 39.85 -4.55 0.10
CA LYS A 769 40.60 -4.09 1.27
C LYS A 769 41.96 -3.58 0.78
N ALA A 770 42.30 -2.36 1.13
CA ALA A 770 43.60 -1.76 0.85
C ALA A 770 44.67 -2.35 1.78
N ASP A 771 44.80 -3.67 1.81
CA ASP A 771 45.79 -4.39 2.63
C ASP A 771 46.68 -5.21 1.69
N ASP A 772 47.50 -4.52 0.89
CA ASP A 772 48.68 -5.15 0.28
C ASP A 772 49.79 -4.17 -0.19
N LYS A 773 49.73 -2.88 0.16
CA LYS A 773 50.78 -1.90 -0.22
C LYS A 773 51.69 -1.39 0.90
N ASN A 774 51.49 -1.79 2.16
CA ASN A 774 52.33 -1.33 3.28
C ASN A 774 53.23 -2.42 3.90
N LYS A 775 53.48 -3.54 3.21
CA LYS A 775 54.44 -4.57 3.65
C LYS A 775 55.74 -4.65 2.85
N SER A 776 56.06 -3.67 2.00
CA SER A 776 57.30 -3.68 1.21
C SER A 776 58.01 -2.33 1.11
N SER A 777 58.27 -1.68 2.25
CA SER A 777 59.34 -0.68 2.32
C SER A 777 59.89 -0.58 3.75
N GLY A 778 60.52 -1.68 4.18
CA GLY A 778 61.67 -1.54 5.08
C GLY A 778 62.90 -1.25 4.21
N GLY A 779 63.68 -0.25 4.59
CA GLY A 779 65.00 0.04 4.01
C GLY A 779 65.14 1.42 3.36
N HIS A 780 65.24 2.48 4.17
CA HIS A 780 66.49 3.21 4.42
C HIS A 780 66.27 4.38 5.37
#